data_AF-A0A162XXH6-F1
#
_entry.id   AF-A0A162XXH6-F1
#
_cell.length_a   1.000
_cell.length_b   1.000
_cell.length_c   1.000
_cell.angle_alpha   90.00
_cell.angle_beta   90.00
_cell.angle_gamma   90.00
#
_symmetry.space_group_name_H-M   'P 1'
#
loop_
_entity.id
_entity.type
_entity.pdbx_description
1 polymer ?
#
loop_
_entity_poly.entity_id
_entity_poly.type
_entity_poly.pdbx_seq_one_letter_code
_entity_poly.pdbx_strand_id
1 'polypeptide(L)'
;MQAQSNEVIAKEKIKTLKKLIKDLEKQNITAFKEKLAIATAETFLEFANWDEKNVEENTRINKIEHFYKKDAEQMAKDLAEFERKDVMLLLDETIKYASKLISGEYKRAPYIRPDWSKLKLSDNRLLNGVKPVFLSDYTWKPRSKRLNTYFGDLNNFYINPVQLKNGINTLDSNVKDKFLNNLSDNAGFVFIGHNPPKWTTKSYGDDFTKFHGFPFTSYDIDNPGARIMLSNLFKIIVPKLAGTKYTQFGYMLANEPRWSNYTDGKKKVYFRADVSNYTIQKFKKWLQKRHKTIERLNTLWDTSFKNFEAVSSALPIDLSERGTAKWYDWTTFNDERVTDWFVFMKAEIRKYDLNAKIHLKIMPSIFTDNDPDSGIDFETLTQLSEINGNDIASHYNNKKKEIRDWEVDYAWGWRELYMGYDFLKSVQPKQINFNSESHLLSGAHVRDLYMNPNYARSAYWAAHTLGLNVTQTWYWPRKVDGSLRKGTGKGYPGSNNQQPRVIFELENTLLDLNRFSEDITAIQNQRKPIRIFYSKTNATQKSTYMDEIFELYENLNFEGLSLGFATEKIIRRINNSEWDVILVHKTEQVTSYELEALQTYLNNGGTILIDEFSLKGNEYNEPISNLNESNGKLIAVHSLEEMKMKAFTILERNANLPSLEIIENNRNDAKKCIWRLIKNKEGNAILSIINVGKERIQLTIKNRKNKSQINFKDKIKGIQISEKPTIEPYGVLFIEELKN
;
A
#
# COMPACT_ATOMS: atom_id res chain seq x y z
N MET A 1 29.58 -0.85 44.29
CA MET A 1 29.68 -0.54 42.84
C MET A 1 28.28 -0.16 42.37
N GLN A 2 28.01 1.12 42.10
CA GLN A 2 26.75 1.52 41.45
C GLN A 2 26.81 1.06 39.99
N ALA A 3 25.79 0.33 39.54
CA ALA A 3 25.65 -0.04 38.13
C ALA A 3 25.58 1.24 37.28
N GLN A 4 26.36 1.30 36.19
CA GLN A 4 26.29 2.41 35.24
C GLN A 4 24.90 2.46 34.61
N SER A 5 24.34 3.66 34.40
CA SER A 5 23.04 3.79 33.72
C SER A 5 23.16 3.34 32.25
N ASN A 6 22.09 2.78 31.70
CA ASN A 6 22.07 2.32 30.32
C ASN A 6 22.33 3.45 29.30
N GLU A 7 21.99 4.70 29.65
CA GLU A 7 22.36 5.87 28.83
C GLU A 7 23.89 6.07 28.77
N VAL A 8 24.62 5.90 29.89
CA VAL A 8 26.09 6.00 29.91
C VAL A 8 26.70 4.90 29.04
N ILE A 9 26.20 3.67 29.18
CA ILE A 9 26.67 2.53 28.37
C ILE A 9 26.41 2.78 26.88
N ALA A 10 25.21 3.26 26.51
CA ALA A 10 24.88 3.62 25.13
C ALA A 10 25.80 4.72 24.59
N LYS A 11 26.12 5.76 25.37
CA LYS A 11 27.06 6.83 24.98
C LYS A 11 28.48 6.29 24.74
N GLU A 12 28.96 5.34 25.55
CA GLU A 12 30.25 4.69 25.31
C GLU A 12 30.23 3.84 24.04
N LYS A 13 29.16 3.08 23.79
CA LYS A 13 28.99 2.33 22.54
C LYS A 13 28.94 3.26 21.31
N ILE A 14 28.29 4.43 21.40
CA ILE A 14 28.34 5.47 20.35
C ILE A 14 29.78 5.92 20.10
N LYS A 15 30.57 6.17 21.14
CA LYS A 15 32.00 6.54 20.98
C LYS A 15 32.79 5.43 20.28
N THR A 16 32.56 4.17 20.65
CA THR A 16 33.17 3.01 19.98
C THR A 16 32.79 2.97 18.50
N LEU A 17 31.50 3.10 18.18
CA LEU A 17 31.04 3.09 16.79
C LEU A 17 31.60 4.28 15.99
N LYS A 18 31.74 5.47 16.58
CA LYS A 18 32.41 6.64 15.97
C LYS A 18 33.88 6.36 15.62
N LYS A 19 34.58 5.52 16.39
CA LYS A 19 35.95 5.08 16.05
C LYS A 19 35.93 4.12 14.85
N LEU A 20 35.08 3.10 14.88
CA LEU A 20 34.93 2.13 13.79
C LEU A 20 34.53 2.79 12.47
N ILE A 21 33.68 3.83 12.50
CA ILE A 21 33.33 4.63 11.32
C ILE A 21 34.59 5.22 10.66
N LYS A 22 35.51 5.78 11.45
CA LYS A 22 36.77 6.33 10.91
C LYS A 22 37.63 5.24 10.28
N ASP A 23 37.64 4.04 10.87
CA ASP A 23 38.43 2.92 10.35
C ASP A 23 37.82 2.34 9.06
N LEU A 24 36.49 2.24 8.98
CA LEU A 24 35.78 1.90 7.74
C LEU A 24 36.09 2.91 6.63
N GLU A 25 36.03 4.22 6.93
CA GLU A 25 36.28 5.28 5.95
C GLU A 25 37.75 5.30 5.48
N LYS A 26 38.72 5.02 6.36
CA LYS A 26 40.13 4.82 5.97
C LYS A 26 40.31 3.64 5.00
N GLN A 27 39.46 2.61 5.11
CA GLN A 27 39.44 1.47 4.19
C GLN A 27 38.53 1.70 2.96
N ASN A 28 38.06 2.93 2.72
CA ASN A 28 37.12 3.28 1.65
C ASN A 28 35.78 2.53 1.71
N ILE A 29 35.36 2.05 2.89
CA ILE A 29 34.07 1.42 3.11
C ILE A 29 33.08 2.50 3.60
N THR A 30 32.00 2.73 2.85
CA THR A 30 30.98 3.73 3.23
C THR A 30 30.33 3.36 4.56
N ALA A 31 30.30 4.28 5.53
CA ALA A 31 29.83 4.01 6.90
C ALA A 31 28.43 4.61 7.21
N PHE A 32 27.56 4.74 6.20
CA PHE A 32 26.28 5.44 6.37
C PHE A 32 25.31 4.70 7.31
N LYS A 33 25.25 3.36 7.24
CA LYS A 33 24.46 2.54 8.17
C LYS A 33 24.89 2.76 9.62
N GLU A 34 26.19 2.83 9.87
CA GLU A 34 26.74 3.06 11.20
C GLU A 34 26.41 4.48 11.70
N LYS A 35 26.45 5.48 10.81
CA LYS A 35 26.01 6.86 11.13
C LYS A 35 24.50 6.94 11.39
N LEU A 36 23.69 6.18 10.66
CA LEU A 36 22.24 6.05 10.89
C LEU A 36 21.97 5.42 12.27
N ALA A 37 22.74 4.41 12.68
CA ALA A 37 22.60 3.80 14.01
C ALA A 37 22.89 4.83 15.12
N ILE A 38 23.93 5.65 14.96
CA ILE A 38 24.22 6.75 15.89
C ILE A 38 23.10 7.77 15.90
N ALA A 39 22.61 8.20 14.74
CA ALA A 39 21.53 9.18 14.67
C ALA A 39 20.22 8.68 15.31
N THR A 40 19.93 7.38 15.15
CA THR A 40 18.80 6.72 15.81
C THR A 40 19.02 6.67 17.31
N ALA A 41 20.19 6.22 17.76
CA ALA A 41 20.54 6.16 19.18
C ALA A 41 20.45 7.54 19.84
N GLU A 42 21.06 8.57 19.26
CA GLU A 42 21.02 9.94 19.81
C GLU A 42 19.58 10.49 19.86
N THR A 43 18.76 10.22 18.83
CA THR A 43 17.34 10.65 18.82
C THR A 43 16.52 9.95 19.90
N PHE A 44 16.66 8.63 20.04
CA PHE A 44 15.87 7.87 21.01
C PHE A 44 16.37 8.01 22.46
N LEU A 45 17.65 8.33 22.69
CA LEU A 45 18.12 8.72 24.02
C LEU A 45 17.51 10.07 24.44
N GLU A 46 17.34 11.02 23.53
CA GLU A 46 16.60 12.26 23.80
C GLU A 46 15.12 11.98 24.11
N PHE A 47 14.50 11.05 23.38
CA PHE A 47 13.11 10.64 23.62
C PHE A 47 12.92 9.93 24.96
N ALA A 48 13.80 8.97 25.29
CA ALA A 48 13.81 8.29 26.58
C ALA A 48 13.99 9.26 27.76
N ASN A 49 14.85 10.27 27.60
CA ASN A 49 15.04 11.32 28.61
C ASN A 49 13.79 12.20 28.79
N TRP A 50 13.00 12.40 27.73
CA TRP A 50 11.70 13.04 27.84
C TRP A 50 10.69 12.10 28.52
N ASP A 51 10.63 10.83 28.13
CA ASP A 51 9.67 9.86 28.69
C ASP A 51 9.85 9.63 30.19
N GLU A 52 11.11 9.51 30.66
CA GLU A 52 11.45 9.39 32.08
C GLU A 52 10.93 10.56 32.92
N LYS A 53 10.88 11.75 32.35
CA LYS A 53 10.38 12.98 33.00
C LYS A 53 8.87 13.18 32.83
N ASN A 54 8.21 12.42 31.96
CA ASN A 54 6.82 12.63 31.55
C ASN A 54 5.98 11.34 31.67
N VAL A 55 6.26 10.52 32.68
CA VAL A 55 5.55 9.26 32.96
C VAL A 55 4.04 9.46 33.09
N GLU A 56 3.59 10.55 33.71
CA GLU A 56 2.16 10.87 33.87
C GLU A 56 1.47 11.10 32.51
N GLU A 57 2.12 11.85 31.61
CA GLU A 57 1.60 12.14 30.28
C GLU A 57 1.57 10.87 29.41
N ASN A 58 2.63 10.07 29.45
CA ASN A 58 2.66 8.77 28.77
C ASN A 58 1.59 7.81 29.32
N THR A 59 1.38 7.78 30.64
CA THR A 59 0.28 7.01 31.26
C THR A 59 -1.07 7.46 30.72
N ARG A 60 -1.31 8.77 30.67
CA ARG A 60 -2.56 9.35 30.18
C ARG A 60 -2.83 8.96 28.73
N ILE A 61 -1.81 9.00 27.87
CA ILE A 61 -1.94 8.64 26.45
C ILE A 61 -2.12 7.12 26.27
N ASN A 62 -1.36 6.29 27.00
CA ASN A 62 -1.51 4.84 26.99
C ASN A 62 -2.93 4.41 27.40
N LYS A 63 -3.56 5.12 28.36
CA LYS A 63 -4.95 4.88 28.78
C LYS A 63 -6.00 5.16 27.69
N ILE A 64 -5.67 5.93 26.64
CA ILE A 64 -6.56 6.17 25.50
C ILE A 64 -6.71 4.91 24.64
N GLU A 65 -5.66 4.10 24.53
CA GLU A 65 -5.67 2.88 23.73
C GLU A 65 -6.18 1.69 24.56
N HIS A 66 -7.29 1.10 24.13
CA HIS A 66 -8.03 0.15 24.94
C HIS A 66 -7.22 -1.11 25.31
N PHE A 67 -6.36 -1.60 24.40
CA PHE A 67 -5.53 -2.77 24.66
C PHE A 67 -4.27 -2.47 25.50
N TYR A 68 -3.87 -1.21 25.69
CA TYR A 68 -2.81 -0.83 26.63
C TYR A 68 -3.32 -0.24 27.94
N LYS A 69 -4.63 0.04 28.04
CA LYS A 69 -5.23 0.71 29.20
C LYS A 69 -4.92 0.02 30.53
N LYS A 70 -4.85 -1.32 30.55
CA LYS A 70 -4.56 -2.10 31.77
C LYS A 70 -3.11 -1.94 32.22
N ASP A 71 -2.17 -1.94 31.28
CA ASP A 71 -0.73 -1.90 31.55
C ASP A 71 -0.16 -0.47 31.42
N ALA A 72 -1.02 0.54 31.24
CA ALA A 72 -0.64 1.88 30.84
C ALA A 72 0.39 2.54 31.77
N GLU A 73 0.22 2.37 33.08
CA GLU A 73 1.12 2.91 34.11
C GLU A 73 2.48 2.19 34.10
N GLN A 74 2.48 0.86 34.01
CA GLN A 74 3.70 0.08 33.97
C GLN A 74 4.48 0.35 32.68
N MET A 75 3.78 0.31 31.54
CA MET A 75 4.34 0.64 30.24
C MET A 75 4.97 2.04 30.22
N ALA A 76 4.33 3.05 30.84
CA ALA A 76 4.88 4.40 30.90
C ALA A 76 6.12 4.50 31.81
N LYS A 77 6.16 3.78 32.93
CA LYS A 77 7.32 3.73 33.83
C LYS A 77 8.52 3.03 33.19
N ASP A 78 8.28 1.97 32.43
CA ASP A 78 9.33 1.15 31.83
C ASP A 78 9.85 1.68 30.50
N LEU A 79 9.10 2.60 29.86
CA LEU A 79 9.34 3.04 28.48
C LEU A 79 10.76 3.56 28.24
N ALA A 80 11.24 4.51 29.06
CA ALA A 80 12.55 5.11 28.88
C ALA A 80 13.69 4.07 28.96
N GLU A 81 13.55 3.12 29.88
CA GLU A 81 14.53 2.06 30.09
C GLU A 81 14.45 0.99 29.00
N PHE A 82 13.25 0.70 28.50
CA PHE A 82 13.05 -0.11 27.31
C PHE A 82 13.76 0.49 26.09
N GLU A 83 13.54 1.77 25.79
CA GLU A 83 14.17 2.46 24.66
C GLU A 83 15.71 2.46 24.78
N ARG A 84 16.25 2.75 25.98
CA ARG A 84 17.71 2.72 26.23
C ARG A 84 18.31 1.33 25.99
N LYS A 85 17.64 0.26 26.45
CA LYS A 85 18.07 -1.13 26.19
C LYS A 85 18.00 -1.46 24.70
N ASP A 86 16.94 -1.05 24.02
CA ASP A 86 16.76 -1.28 22.59
C ASP A 86 17.84 -0.54 21.76
N VAL A 87 18.22 0.68 22.16
CA VAL A 87 19.37 1.42 21.62
C VAL A 87 20.70 0.69 21.86
N MET A 88 20.91 0.10 23.04
CA MET A 88 22.13 -0.67 23.30
C MET A 88 22.24 -1.89 22.38
N LEU A 89 21.16 -2.63 22.19
CA LEU A 89 21.10 -3.77 21.27
C LEU A 89 21.40 -3.33 19.83
N LEU A 90 20.80 -2.23 19.38
CA LEU A 90 21.10 -1.62 18.08
C LEU A 90 22.60 -1.35 17.90
N LEU A 91 23.21 -0.69 18.89
CA LEU A 91 24.62 -0.33 18.83
C LEU A 91 25.53 -1.57 18.84
N ASP A 92 25.19 -2.59 19.64
CA ASP A 92 25.95 -3.84 19.70
C ASP A 92 25.92 -4.61 18.38
N GLU A 93 24.74 -4.75 17.78
CA GLU A 93 24.56 -5.39 16.48
C GLU A 93 25.33 -4.62 15.39
N THR A 94 25.28 -3.29 15.42
CA THR A 94 25.97 -2.43 14.44
C THR A 94 27.48 -2.45 14.61
N ILE A 95 27.99 -2.41 15.84
CA ILE A 95 29.41 -2.54 16.16
C ILE A 95 29.94 -3.89 15.67
N LYS A 96 29.21 -4.99 15.96
CA LYS A 96 29.57 -6.32 15.50
C LYS A 96 29.63 -6.38 13.97
N TYR A 97 28.66 -5.80 13.28
CA TYR A 97 28.65 -5.75 11.82
C TYR A 97 29.82 -4.93 11.25
N ALA A 98 30.09 -3.74 11.81
CA ALA A 98 31.19 -2.88 11.40
C ALA A 98 32.56 -3.55 11.61
N SER A 99 32.77 -4.24 12.73
CA SER A 99 34.00 -5.00 12.99
C SER A 99 34.22 -6.12 11.95
N LYS A 100 33.15 -6.81 11.52
CA LYS A 100 33.23 -7.82 10.46
C LYS A 100 33.55 -7.25 9.08
N LEU A 101 33.15 -6.02 8.80
CA LEU A 101 33.57 -5.31 7.59
C LEU A 101 35.06 -4.94 7.65
N ILE A 102 35.52 -4.42 8.79
CA ILE A 102 36.92 -4.04 9.01
C ILE A 102 37.86 -5.26 8.92
N SER A 103 37.43 -6.42 9.42
CA SER A 103 38.20 -7.66 9.33
C SER A 103 38.14 -8.33 7.95
N GLY A 104 37.28 -7.86 7.05
CA GLY A 104 37.05 -8.46 5.74
C GLY A 104 36.19 -9.73 5.74
N GLU A 105 35.64 -10.14 6.90
CA GLU A 105 34.69 -11.26 7.00
C GLU A 105 33.42 -10.95 6.19
N TYR A 106 32.95 -9.71 6.23
CA TYR A 106 31.85 -9.22 5.40
C TYR A 106 32.36 -8.25 4.34
N LYS A 107 31.64 -8.21 3.21
CA LYS A 107 31.90 -7.27 2.12
C LYS A 107 30.64 -6.48 1.79
N ARG A 108 30.78 -5.16 1.74
CA ARG A 108 29.68 -4.24 1.46
C ARG A 108 30.05 -3.31 0.31
N ALA A 109 29.28 -3.39 -0.76
CA ALA A 109 29.28 -2.40 -1.83
C ALA A 109 28.71 -1.05 -1.31
N PRO A 110 29.07 0.07 -1.95
CA PRO A 110 28.68 1.40 -1.50
C PRO A 110 27.16 1.62 -1.48
N TYR A 111 26.70 2.46 -0.55
CA TYR A 111 25.30 2.91 -0.52
C TYR A 111 25.00 3.94 -1.61
N ILE A 112 23.79 3.88 -2.18
CA ILE A 112 23.24 4.94 -3.05
C ILE A 112 22.31 5.79 -2.20
N ARG A 113 22.62 7.09 -2.08
CA ARG A 113 21.82 8.05 -1.32
C ARG A 113 21.05 8.97 -2.28
N PRO A 114 19.72 9.06 -2.15
CA PRO A 114 18.93 9.95 -3.00
C PRO A 114 19.19 11.42 -2.64
N ASP A 115 19.43 12.26 -3.65
CA ASP A 115 19.39 13.72 -3.54
C ASP A 115 17.96 14.17 -3.88
N TRP A 116 17.18 14.49 -2.85
CA TRP A 116 15.76 14.82 -2.97
C TRP A 116 15.48 16.01 -3.90
N SER A 117 16.47 16.87 -4.12
CA SER A 117 16.36 18.02 -5.02
C SER A 117 16.55 17.66 -6.50
N LYS A 118 17.21 16.53 -6.79
CA LYS A 118 17.60 16.11 -8.15
C LYS A 118 16.85 14.90 -8.67
N LEU A 119 15.85 14.44 -7.94
CA LEU A 119 15.03 13.31 -8.35
C LEU A 119 14.29 13.59 -9.66
N LYS A 120 14.18 12.57 -10.51
CA LYS A 120 13.37 12.59 -11.74
C LYS A 120 12.45 11.38 -11.79
N LEU A 121 11.16 11.63 -12.00
CA LEU A 121 10.21 10.56 -12.30
C LEU A 121 10.36 10.14 -13.76
N SER A 122 10.48 8.83 -14.03
CA SER A 122 10.54 8.27 -15.38
C SER A 122 9.87 6.91 -15.41
N ASP A 123 8.72 6.82 -16.08
CA ASP A 123 7.82 5.66 -16.03
C ASP A 123 7.52 5.27 -14.57
N ASN A 124 7.71 3.99 -14.22
CA ASN A 124 7.54 3.45 -12.88
C ASN A 124 8.81 3.54 -12.01
N ARG A 125 9.74 4.42 -12.35
CA ARG A 125 11.00 4.60 -11.63
C ARG A 125 11.14 6.03 -11.14
N LEU A 126 11.75 6.14 -9.97
CA LEU A 126 12.31 7.38 -9.47
C LEU A 126 13.82 7.33 -9.63
N LEU A 127 14.40 8.28 -10.35
CA LEU A 127 15.82 8.28 -10.69
C LEU A 127 16.58 9.34 -9.89
N ASN A 128 17.76 8.96 -9.40
CA ASN A 128 18.81 9.86 -8.91
C ASN A 128 19.97 9.78 -9.91
N GLY A 129 20.09 10.77 -10.80
CA GLY A 129 20.89 10.63 -12.02
C GLY A 129 20.32 9.55 -12.93
N VAL A 130 21.08 8.48 -13.16
CA VAL A 130 20.66 7.32 -13.99
C VAL A 130 20.22 6.11 -13.17
N LYS A 131 20.42 6.12 -11.85
CA LYS A 131 20.11 4.98 -10.98
C LYS A 131 18.71 5.11 -10.40
N PRO A 132 17.91 4.03 -10.38
CA PRO A 132 16.66 4.03 -9.63
C PRO A 132 16.95 4.18 -8.13
N VAL A 133 16.03 4.82 -7.42
CA VAL A 133 16.07 5.00 -5.97
C VAL A 133 14.67 4.88 -5.38
N PHE A 134 14.62 4.51 -4.10
CA PHE A 134 13.43 4.38 -3.27
C PHE A 134 13.54 5.31 -2.08
N LEU A 135 12.42 5.88 -1.66
CA LEU A 135 12.37 6.90 -0.62
C LEU A 135 11.48 6.48 0.55
N SER A 136 11.93 6.82 1.75
CA SER A 136 11.14 6.78 2.99
C SER A 136 11.15 8.15 3.65
N ASP A 137 10.02 8.52 4.25
CA ASP A 137 9.85 9.59 5.23
C ASP A 137 8.70 9.18 6.20
N TYR A 138 8.30 10.06 7.11
CA TYR A 138 7.28 9.82 8.12
C TYR A 138 6.26 10.95 8.18
N THR A 139 5.00 10.60 8.40
CA THR A 139 3.91 11.56 8.63
C THR A 139 4.23 12.43 9.85
N TRP A 140 4.15 13.75 9.69
CA TRP A 140 4.35 14.77 10.75
C TRP A 140 5.77 14.93 11.33
N LYS A 141 6.78 14.25 10.79
CA LYS A 141 8.16 14.39 11.25
C LYS A 141 8.61 15.85 11.22
N PRO A 142 9.18 16.38 12.32
CA PRO A 142 9.70 17.73 12.33
C PRO A 142 10.96 17.83 11.46
N ARG A 143 11.23 19.04 10.94
CA ARG A 143 12.45 19.30 10.17
C ARG A 143 13.60 19.63 11.12
N SER A 144 14.72 18.93 10.96
CA SER A 144 16.01 19.21 11.60
C SER A 144 17.12 18.55 10.81
N LYS A 145 18.36 19.08 10.85
CA LYS A 145 19.48 18.51 10.09
C LYS A 145 19.65 17.00 10.32
N ARG A 146 19.57 16.54 11.57
CA ARG A 146 19.66 15.11 11.92
C ARG A 146 18.49 14.32 11.31
N LEU A 147 17.26 14.79 11.49
CA LEU A 147 16.09 14.04 11.05
C LEU A 147 15.94 14.00 9.52
N ASN A 148 16.26 15.11 8.84
CA ASN A 148 16.23 15.18 7.38
C ASN A 148 17.36 14.35 6.72
N THR A 149 18.52 14.25 7.38
CA THR A 149 19.63 13.45 6.85
C THR A 149 19.35 11.95 6.92
N TYR A 150 18.75 11.46 8.00
CA TYR A 150 18.69 10.02 8.26
C TYR A 150 17.31 9.38 8.13
N PHE A 151 16.22 10.15 8.23
CA PHE A 151 14.85 9.63 8.28
C PHE A 151 13.95 10.26 7.20
N GLY A 152 14.51 10.57 6.03
CA GLY A 152 13.78 11.16 4.89
C GLY A 152 13.76 12.69 4.84
N ASP A 153 13.52 13.26 3.65
CA ASP A 153 13.42 14.72 3.45
C ASP A 153 12.28 15.11 2.49
N LEU A 154 11.15 14.42 2.59
CA LEU A 154 9.93 14.63 1.83
C LEU A 154 9.27 15.96 2.22
N ASN A 155 8.91 16.74 1.22
CA ASN A 155 8.08 17.92 1.41
C ASN A 155 6.60 17.64 1.23
N ASN A 156 5.76 18.38 1.95
CA ASN A 156 4.33 18.43 1.70
C ASN A 156 3.84 19.88 1.70
N PHE A 157 2.82 20.16 0.87
CA PHE A 157 2.10 21.41 0.88
C PHE A 157 0.62 21.13 1.15
N TYR A 158 0.10 21.57 2.29
CA TYR A 158 -1.29 21.32 2.68
C TYR A 158 -2.21 22.45 2.24
N ILE A 159 -3.19 22.13 1.38
CA ILE A 159 -4.26 23.04 0.96
C ILE A 159 -5.61 22.55 1.45
N ASN A 160 -6.51 23.46 1.81
CA ASN A 160 -7.86 23.12 2.24
C ASN A 160 -8.83 24.28 1.95
N PRO A 161 -10.07 24.03 1.50
CA PRO A 161 -11.04 25.10 1.25
C PRO A 161 -11.30 26.06 2.43
N VAL A 162 -11.17 25.63 3.70
CA VAL A 162 -11.27 26.54 4.85
C VAL A 162 -10.24 27.67 4.85
N GLN A 163 -9.16 27.55 4.08
CA GLN A 163 -8.12 28.58 3.96
C GLN A 163 -8.53 29.75 3.05
N LEU A 164 -9.67 29.66 2.36
CA LEU A 164 -10.23 30.75 1.57
C LEU A 164 -11.05 31.71 2.45
N LYS A 165 -10.69 32.99 2.46
CA LYS A 165 -11.50 34.04 3.10
C LYS A 165 -12.69 34.42 2.21
N ASN A 166 -13.88 34.51 2.80
CA ASN A 166 -15.11 35.04 2.19
C ASN A 166 -15.48 34.51 0.79
N GLY A 167 -15.00 33.31 0.44
CA GLY A 167 -15.44 32.56 -0.73
C GLY A 167 -14.95 33.00 -2.10
N ILE A 168 -14.34 34.19 -2.28
CA ILE A 168 -13.99 34.66 -3.63
C ILE A 168 -12.73 35.54 -3.65
N ASN A 169 -11.52 34.93 -3.67
CA ASN A 169 -10.25 35.52 -4.18
C ASN A 169 -9.10 35.83 -3.21
N THR A 170 -9.19 35.59 -1.89
CA THR A 170 -8.03 35.81 -1.01
C THR A 170 -7.73 34.62 -0.09
N LEU A 171 -6.51 34.11 -0.18
CA LEU A 171 -5.96 33.17 0.81
C LEU A 171 -5.79 33.87 2.16
N ASP A 172 -5.92 33.09 3.23
CA ASP A 172 -5.42 33.52 4.52
C ASP A 172 -3.93 33.91 4.44
N SER A 173 -3.55 35.06 5.03
CA SER A 173 -2.19 35.61 4.98
C SER A 173 -1.16 34.63 5.56
N ASN A 174 -1.54 33.83 6.56
CA ASN A 174 -0.65 32.81 7.12
C ASN A 174 -0.29 31.72 6.13
N VAL A 175 -1.18 31.38 5.18
CA VAL A 175 -0.89 30.42 4.11
C VAL A 175 0.09 31.02 3.11
N LYS A 176 -0.06 32.32 2.81
CA LYS A 176 0.84 33.05 1.91
C LYS A 176 2.26 33.14 2.48
N ASP A 177 2.41 33.63 3.71
CA ASP A 177 3.70 33.96 4.28
C ASP A 177 4.49 32.72 4.73
N LYS A 178 3.79 31.68 5.21
CA LYS A 178 4.45 30.47 5.74
C LYS A 178 4.89 29.49 4.66
N PHE A 179 4.20 29.42 3.52
CA PHE A 179 4.38 28.33 2.57
C PHE A 179 4.76 28.77 1.15
N LEU A 180 4.24 29.88 0.62
CA LEU A 180 4.57 30.30 -0.75
C LEU A 180 5.92 31.01 -0.85
N ASN A 181 6.37 31.67 0.22
CA ASN A 181 7.63 32.41 0.22
C ASN A 181 8.85 31.55 0.60
N ASN A 182 8.64 30.31 1.10
CA ASN A 182 9.69 29.42 1.60
C ASN A 182 9.61 28.04 0.94
N LEU A 183 9.43 28.01 -0.38
CA LEU A 183 9.39 26.75 -1.13
C LEU A 183 10.77 26.08 -1.06
N SER A 184 10.80 24.81 -0.68
CA SER A 184 12.00 23.98 -0.71
C SER A 184 12.21 23.34 -2.08
N ASP A 185 13.48 23.14 -2.44
CA ASP A 185 13.89 22.44 -3.67
C ASP A 185 13.78 20.92 -3.59
N ASN A 186 13.44 20.35 -2.43
CA ASN A 186 13.28 18.90 -2.29
C ASN A 186 11.90 18.45 -2.78
N ALA A 187 11.87 17.26 -3.42
CA ALA A 187 10.65 16.64 -3.91
C ALA A 187 9.57 16.51 -2.83
N GLY A 188 8.33 16.75 -3.21
CA GLY A 188 7.16 16.66 -2.34
C GLY A 188 5.85 16.43 -3.09
N PHE A 189 4.76 16.49 -2.35
CA PHE A 189 3.39 16.40 -2.86
C PHE A 189 2.48 17.46 -2.25
N VAL A 190 1.35 17.73 -2.90
CA VAL A 190 0.30 18.61 -2.40
C VAL A 190 -0.79 17.76 -1.74
N PHE A 191 -1.08 18.00 -0.46
CA PHE A 191 -2.18 17.35 0.26
C PHE A 191 -3.42 18.24 0.18
N ILE A 192 -4.51 17.73 -0.38
CA ILE A 192 -5.81 18.43 -0.42
C ILE A 192 -6.71 17.93 0.72
N GLY A 193 -7.04 18.82 1.65
CA GLY A 193 -8.05 18.58 2.68
C GLY A 193 -9.44 19.06 2.25
N HIS A 194 -10.49 18.47 2.82
CA HIS A 194 -11.88 18.68 2.38
C HIS A 194 -12.78 19.22 3.50
N ASN A 195 -12.33 20.30 4.17
CA ASN A 195 -13.18 21.01 5.12
C ASN A 195 -13.79 22.23 4.43
N PRO A 196 -15.10 22.46 4.53
CA PRO A 196 -15.74 23.57 3.85
C PRO A 196 -15.65 24.86 4.70
N PRO A 197 -15.41 26.03 4.09
CA PRO A 197 -15.47 27.32 4.76
C PRO A 197 -16.93 27.70 5.10
N LYS A 198 -17.11 28.53 6.15
CA LYS A 198 -18.43 28.91 6.69
C LYS A 198 -19.41 29.54 5.69
N TRP A 199 -18.93 30.16 4.60
CA TRP A 199 -19.82 30.79 3.61
C TRP A 199 -20.65 29.78 2.81
N THR A 200 -20.20 28.54 2.74
CA THR A 200 -20.86 27.49 1.94
C THR A 200 -22.24 27.16 2.48
N THR A 201 -22.40 26.96 3.79
CA THR A 201 -23.72 26.71 4.40
C THR A 201 -24.65 27.91 4.27
N LYS A 202 -24.11 29.13 4.37
CA LYS A 202 -24.88 30.36 4.10
C LYS A 202 -25.41 30.44 2.67
N SER A 203 -24.67 29.91 1.69
CA SER A 203 -24.99 30.06 0.26
C SER A 203 -25.73 28.86 -0.34
N TYR A 204 -25.51 27.66 0.21
CA TYR A 204 -26.02 26.39 -0.32
C TYR A 204 -26.86 25.61 0.70
N GLY A 205 -27.18 26.22 1.84
CA GLY A 205 -27.98 25.62 2.92
C GLY A 205 -27.15 24.78 3.89
N ASP A 206 -27.70 24.57 5.09
CA ASP A 206 -27.04 23.80 6.16
C ASP A 206 -26.80 22.33 5.77
N ASP A 207 -27.62 21.79 4.87
CA ASP A 207 -27.47 20.45 4.31
C ASP A 207 -26.16 20.26 3.51
N PHE A 208 -25.49 21.34 3.09
CA PHE A 208 -24.18 21.28 2.44
C PHE A 208 -23.15 20.49 3.25
N THR A 209 -23.23 20.60 4.59
CA THR A 209 -22.36 19.92 5.54
C THR A 209 -23.09 18.83 6.32
N LYS A 210 -24.16 18.25 5.77
CA LYS A 210 -24.86 17.14 6.42
C LYS A 210 -24.50 15.78 5.80
N PHE A 211 -24.33 15.75 4.48
CA PHE A 211 -24.06 14.53 3.72
C PHE A 211 -22.56 14.47 3.38
N HIS A 212 -21.84 13.52 3.99
CA HIS A 212 -20.36 13.51 4.00
C HIS A 212 -19.80 12.24 3.37
N GLY A 213 -18.55 12.31 2.92
CA GLY A 213 -17.68 11.15 2.76
C GLY A 213 -16.82 10.99 4.02
N PHE A 214 -17.33 10.31 5.04
CA PHE A 214 -16.61 10.18 6.32
C PHE A 214 -15.31 9.38 6.17
N PRO A 215 -14.26 9.70 6.95
CA PRO A 215 -14.19 10.79 7.92
C PRO A 215 -13.60 12.09 7.34
N PHE A 216 -13.17 12.09 6.07
CA PHE A 216 -12.26 13.13 5.56
C PHE A 216 -12.88 14.11 4.57
N THR A 217 -14.08 13.87 4.04
CA THR A 217 -14.82 14.81 3.18
C THR A 217 -16.09 15.30 3.87
N SER A 218 -16.04 16.52 4.41
CA SER A 218 -17.06 17.06 5.32
C SER A 218 -18.18 17.85 4.61
N TYR A 219 -18.49 17.50 3.36
CA TYR A 219 -19.54 18.15 2.56
C TYR A 219 -20.08 17.22 1.46
N ASP A 220 -21.24 17.60 0.92
CA ASP A 220 -21.91 16.89 -0.16
C ASP A 220 -21.21 17.15 -1.51
N ILE A 221 -20.63 16.10 -2.10
CA ILE A 221 -19.94 16.19 -3.41
C ILE A 221 -20.88 16.39 -4.60
N ASP A 222 -22.18 16.07 -4.44
CA ASP A 222 -23.19 16.25 -5.48
C ASP A 222 -23.89 17.62 -5.39
N ASN A 223 -23.68 18.37 -4.30
CA ASN A 223 -24.13 19.76 -4.19
C ASN A 223 -23.29 20.66 -5.13
N PRO A 224 -23.91 21.51 -5.97
CA PRO A 224 -23.18 22.36 -6.91
C PRO A 224 -22.15 23.29 -6.25
N GLY A 225 -22.37 23.68 -4.99
CA GLY A 225 -21.44 24.50 -4.23
C GLY A 225 -20.08 23.86 -3.99
N ALA A 226 -19.99 22.53 -3.99
CA ALA A 226 -18.74 21.81 -3.76
C ALA A 226 -17.75 22.02 -4.91
N ARG A 227 -18.24 21.99 -6.16
CA ARG A 227 -17.42 22.25 -7.35
C ARG A 227 -16.96 23.70 -7.39
N ILE A 228 -17.83 24.65 -7.06
CA ILE A 228 -17.49 26.08 -6.99
C ILE A 228 -16.41 26.34 -5.94
N MET A 229 -16.58 25.77 -4.75
CA MET A 229 -15.62 25.89 -3.64
C MET A 229 -14.22 25.38 -4.03
N LEU A 230 -14.11 24.18 -4.58
CA LEU A 230 -12.80 23.64 -5.01
C LEU A 230 -12.21 24.38 -6.19
N SER A 231 -13.03 24.79 -7.17
CA SER A 231 -12.55 25.58 -8.31
C SER A 231 -11.92 26.90 -7.85
N ASN A 232 -12.53 27.57 -6.86
CA ASN A 232 -11.98 28.78 -6.27
C ASN A 232 -10.66 28.53 -5.55
N LEU A 233 -10.51 27.41 -4.84
CA LEU A 233 -9.26 27.02 -4.19
C LEU A 233 -8.16 26.80 -5.23
N PHE A 234 -8.44 25.99 -6.24
CA PHE A 234 -7.45 25.59 -7.24
C PHE A 234 -7.01 26.76 -8.11
N LYS A 235 -7.94 27.63 -8.53
CA LYS A 235 -7.64 28.86 -9.27
C LYS A 235 -6.60 29.75 -8.58
N ILE A 236 -6.60 29.79 -7.26
CA ILE A 236 -5.73 30.68 -6.49
C ILE A 236 -4.37 30.02 -6.17
N ILE A 237 -4.38 28.73 -5.83
CA ILE A 237 -3.18 28.05 -5.32
C ILE A 237 -2.42 27.32 -6.43
N VAL A 238 -3.09 26.58 -7.32
CA VAL A 238 -2.42 25.70 -8.30
C VAL A 238 -1.42 26.46 -9.18
N PRO A 239 -1.73 27.67 -9.72
CA PRO A 239 -0.75 28.42 -10.52
C PRO A 239 0.57 28.73 -9.79
N LYS A 240 0.56 28.77 -8.45
CA LYS A 240 1.74 29.07 -7.63
C LYS A 240 2.57 27.83 -7.29
N LEU A 241 1.97 26.64 -7.43
CA LEU A 241 2.63 25.36 -7.16
C LEU A 241 3.07 24.66 -8.46
N ALA A 242 2.42 24.96 -9.57
CA ALA A 242 2.71 24.38 -10.88
C ALA A 242 4.22 24.45 -11.19
N GLY A 243 4.81 23.31 -11.54
CA GLY A 243 6.24 23.20 -11.86
C GLY A 243 7.20 23.23 -10.66
N THR A 244 6.71 23.47 -9.43
CA THR A 244 7.55 23.42 -8.22
C THR A 244 7.80 21.98 -7.77
N LYS A 245 8.82 21.79 -6.93
CA LYS A 245 9.19 20.49 -6.37
C LYS A 245 8.14 19.87 -5.44
N TYR A 246 7.21 20.68 -4.90
CA TYR A 246 6.05 20.20 -4.15
C TYR A 246 5.02 19.45 -5.01
N THR A 247 5.10 19.55 -6.34
CA THR A 247 4.18 18.84 -7.25
C THR A 247 4.83 17.60 -7.86
N GLN A 248 6.06 17.27 -7.46
CA GLN A 248 6.83 16.17 -8.03
C GLN A 248 6.14 14.81 -7.84
N PHE A 249 5.58 14.58 -6.66
CA PHE A 249 4.75 13.40 -6.34
C PHE A 249 3.25 13.70 -6.43
N GLY A 250 2.90 14.79 -7.14
CA GLY A 250 1.54 15.10 -7.53
C GLY A 250 0.67 15.75 -6.47
N TYR A 251 -0.60 15.88 -6.82
CA TYR A 251 -1.67 16.38 -5.98
C TYR A 251 -2.45 15.18 -5.44
N MET A 252 -2.37 14.96 -4.12
CA MET A 252 -3.16 13.96 -3.42
C MET A 252 -4.58 14.49 -3.24
N LEU A 253 -5.51 13.98 -4.05
CA LEU A 253 -6.85 14.53 -4.16
C LEU A 253 -7.73 14.26 -2.95
N ALA A 254 -7.49 13.21 -2.17
CA ALA A 254 -8.22 12.94 -0.94
C ALA A 254 -7.44 11.98 -0.04
N ASN A 255 -7.70 12.09 1.28
CA ASN A 255 -7.23 11.18 2.31
C ASN A 255 -8.29 10.11 2.56
N GLU A 256 -7.96 8.81 2.37
CA GLU A 256 -8.85 7.66 2.59
C GLU A 256 -10.32 7.92 2.18
N PRO A 257 -10.58 8.34 0.93
CA PRO A 257 -11.92 8.69 0.50
C PRO A 257 -12.84 7.47 0.58
N ARG A 258 -14.07 7.68 1.07
CA ARG A 258 -15.16 6.69 1.05
C ARG A 258 -16.51 7.40 1.25
N TRP A 259 -17.56 6.83 0.68
CA TRP A 259 -18.96 7.25 0.77
C TRP A 259 -19.86 6.05 1.01
N SER A 260 -19.58 5.29 2.07
CA SER A 260 -20.39 4.12 2.44
C SER A 260 -21.83 4.52 2.73
N ASN A 261 -22.78 3.93 1.99
CA ASN A 261 -24.21 4.22 2.12
C ASN A 261 -25.01 2.91 2.20
N TYR A 262 -24.73 2.11 3.23
CA TYR A 262 -25.52 0.92 3.54
C TYR A 262 -25.81 0.75 5.04
N THR A 263 -26.81 -0.05 5.37
CA THR A 263 -27.08 -0.57 6.73
C THR A 263 -26.75 -2.04 6.83
N ASP A 264 -26.31 -2.47 8.01
CA ASP A 264 -26.22 -3.88 8.37
C ASP A 264 -27.12 -4.07 9.58
N GLY A 265 -28.29 -4.68 9.40
CA GLY A 265 -29.26 -4.89 10.47
C GLY A 265 -28.72 -5.65 11.70
N LYS A 266 -27.50 -6.22 11.60
CA LYS A 266 -26.83 -6.93 12.69
C LYS A 266 -25.68 -6.14 13.31
N LYS A 267 -25.12 -5.13 12.63
CA LYS A 267 -23.89 -4.45 13.06
C LYS A 267 -23.89 -2.97 12.70
N LYS A 268 -23.22 -2.17 13.53
CA LYS A 268 -22.95 -0.77 13.21
C LYS A 268 -22.02 -0.69 11.99
N VAL A 269 -22.48 -0.03 10.93
CA VAL A 269 -21.64 0.34 9.78
C VAL A 269 -20.86 1.60 10.13
N TYR A 270 -19.52 1.49 10.16
CA TYR A 270 -18.64 2.63 10.42
C TYR A 270 -18.56 3.51 9.19
N PHE A 271 -18.40 4.82 9.40
CA PHE A 271 -18.30 5.84 8.34
C PHE A 271 -19.49 5.90 7.36
N ARG A 272 -20.62 5.28 7.73
CA ARG A 272 -21.89 5.44 7.02
C ARG A 272 -22.34 6.89 7.03
N ALA A 273 -22.76 7.40 5.88
CA ALA A 273 -23.46 8.68 5.75
C ALA A 273 -24.78 8.51 4.99
N ASP A 274 -25.75 9.39 5.24
CA ASP A 274 -26.94 9.52 4.40
C ASP A 274 -26.57 10.29 3.11
N VAL A 275 -27.51 10.35 2.16
CA VAL A 275 -27.31 11.06 0.88
C VAL A 275 -28.31 12.20 0.70
N SER A 276 -27.90 13.20 -0.09
CA SER A 276 -28.70 14.40 -0.33
C SER A 276 -29.77 14.21 -1.40
N ASN A 277 -30.69 15.17 -1.51
CA ASN A 277 -31.60 15.21 -2.64
C ASN A 277 -30.85 15.35 -3.98
N TYR A 278 -29.70 16.03 -4.02
CA TYR A 278 -28.89 16.10 -5.25
C TYR A 278 -28.42 14.71 -5.70
N THR A 279 -27.93 13.89 -4.76
CA THR A 279 -27.55 12.51 -5.03
C THR A 279 -28.76 11.67 -5.49
N ILE A 280 -29.92 11.80 -4.83
CA ILE A 280 -31.15 11.07 -5.21
C ILE A 280 -31.59 11.42 -6.64
N GLN A 281 -31.59 12.71 -7.00
CA GLN A 281 -31.95 13.15 -8.35
C GLN A 281 -30.94 12.67 -9.39
N LYS A 282 -29.65 12.64 -9.05
CA LYS A 282 -28.60 12.08 -9.91
C LYS A 282 -28.78 10.57 -10.10
N PHE A 283 -29.20 9.85 -9.06
CA PHE A 283 -29.48 8.41 -9.13
C PHE A 283 -30.67 8.10 -10.04
N LYS A 284 -31.78 8.84 -9.94
CA LYS A 284 -32.95 8.66 -10.83
C LYS A 284 -32.58 8.82 -12.31
N LYS A 285 -31.78 9.85 -12.63
CA LYS A 285 -31.25 10.06 -13.99
C LYS A 285 -30.31 8.94 -14.43
N TRP A 286 -29.48 8.45 -13.52
CA TRP A 286 -28.62 7.31 -13.79
C TRP A 286 -29.43 6.05 -14.12
N LEU A 287 -30.46 5.73 -13.32
CA LEU A 287 -31.36 4.61 -13.55
C LEU A 287 -32.08 4.73 -14.89
N GLN A 288 -32.57 5.92 -15.24
CA GLN A 288 -33.17 6.18 -16.55
C GLN A 288 -32.19 5.88 -17.69
N LYS A 289 -30.94 6.34 -17.57
CA LYS A 289 -29.90 6.08 -18.57
C LYS A 289 -29.54 4.61 -18.66
N ARG A 290 -29.47 3.91 -17.52
CA ARG A 290 -29.07 2.51 -17.39
C ARG A 290 -30.13 1.57 -17.95
N HIS A 291 -31.36 1.69 -17.48
CA HIS A 291 -32.46 0.75 -17.77
C HIS A 291 -33.30 1.11 -18.99
N LYS A 292 -33.20 2.35 -19.47
CA LYS A 292 -33.95 2.92 -20.61
C LYS A 292 -35.45 3.07 -20.38
N THR A 293 -36.12 2.03 -19.89
CA THR A 293 -37.57 2.00 -19.63
C THR A 293 -37.87 1.70 -18.17
N ILE A 294 -38.98 2.22 -17.67
CA ILE A 294 -39.36 2.01 -16.26
C ILE A 294 -39.84 0.58 -16.02
N GLU A 295 -40.40 -0.06 -17.05
CA GLU A 295 -40.86 -1.46 -17.04
C GLU A 295 -39.69 -2.41 -16.81
N ARG A 296 -38.53 -2.12 -17.41
CA ARG A 296 -37.31 -2.91 -17.21
C ARG A 296 -36.82 -2.81 -15.77
N LEU A 297 -36.73 -1.59 -15.23
CA LEU A 297 -36.35 -1.38 -13.83
C LEU A 297 -37.34 -2.07 -12.89
N ASN A 298 -38.64 -1.90 -13.11
CA ASN A 298 -39.70 -2.50 -12.30
C ASN A 298 -39.60 -4.03 -12.28
N THR A 299 -39.27 -4.64 -13.43
CA THR A 299 -39.06 -6.09 -13.52
C THR A 299 -37.84 -6.53 -12.70
N LEU A 300 -36.73 -5.80 -12.78
CA LEU A 300 -35.49 -6.13 -12.07
C LEU A 300 -35.58 -5.90 -10.56
N TRP A 301 -36.28 -4.85 -10.14
CA TRP A 301 -36.38 -4.44 -8.74
C TRP A 301 -37.60 -5.02 -8.03
N ASP A 302 -38.47 -5.74 -8.73
CA ASP A 302 -39.78 -6.19 -8.27
C ASP A 302 -40.62 -5.01 -7.71
N THR A 303 -40.82 -3.99 -8.56
CA THR A 303 -41.53 -2.76 -8.21
C THR A 303 -42.60 -2.38 -9.24
N SER A 304 -43.35 -1.32 -8.98
CA SER A 304 -44.40 -0.81 -9.89
C SER A 304 -44.39 0.72 -9.97
N PHE A 305 -43.21 1.32 -10.09
CA PHE A 305 -43.07 2.77 -10.25
C PHE A 305 -43.68 3.23 -11.58
N LYS A 306 -44.41 4.35 -11.55
CA LYS A 306 -45.04 4.93 -12.74
C LYS A 306 -44.01 5.48 -13.75
N ASN A 307 -42.89 6.01 -13.26
CA ASN A 307 -41.79 6.58 -14.05
C ASN A 307 -40.54 6.71 -13.15
N PHE A 308 -39.42 7.13 -13.74
CA PHE A 308 -38.15 7.29 -12.99
C PHE A 308 -38.22 8.37 -11.89
N GLU A 309 -39.06 9.40 -12.05
CA GLU A 309 -39.26 10.42 -11.02
C GLU A 309 -39.97 9.87 -9.77
N ALA A 310 -40.81 8.84 -9.93
CA ALA A 310 -41.50 8.16 -8.84
C ALA A 310 -40.63 7.12 -8.13
N VAL A 311 -39.44 6.80 -8.64
CA VAL A 311 -38.55 5.81 -8.01
C VAL A 311 -38.18 6.29 -6.61
N SER A 312 -38.33 5.40 -5.64
CA SER A 312 -37.92 5.59 -4.25
C SER A 312 -37.16 4.36 -3.78
N SER A 313 -36.02 4.57 -3.11
CA SER A 313 -35.30 3.51 -2.42
C SER A 313 -35.05 3.94 -0.98
N ALA A 314 -35.08 2.99 -0.05
CA ALA A 314 -34.58 3.22 1.30
C ALA A 314 -33.05 3.36 1.21
N LEU A 315 -32.55 4.57 1.46
CA LEU A 315 -31.13 4.87 1.51
C LEU A 315 -30.81 5.39 2.92
N PRO A 316 -29.75 4.89 3.59
CA PRO A 316 -28.78 3.89 3.14
C PRO A 316 -29.39 2.51 2.80
N ILE A 317 -28.89 1.84 1.77
CA ILE A 317 -29.44 0.55 1.31
C ILE A 317 -29.14 -0.57 2.31
N ASP A 318 -30.06 -1.51 2.52
CA ASP A 318 -29.79 -2.60 3.47
C ASP A 318 -28.87 -3.66 2.88
N LEU A 319 -27.88 -4.13 3.65
CA LEU A 319 -26.93 -5.17 3.24
C LEU A 319 -27.62 -6.49 2.86
N SER A 320 -28.83 -6.75 3.36
CA SER A 320 -29.63 -7.90 2.93
C SER A 320 -30.08 -7.85 1.46
N GLU A 321 -30.02 -6.68 0.83
CA GLU A 321 -30.25 -6.52 -0.61
C GLU A 321 -29.04 -6.96 -1.45
N ARG A 322 -27.89 -7.27 -0.84
CA ARG A 322 -26.72 -7.76 -1.59
C ARG A 322 -27.08 -9.02 -2.39
N GLY A 323 -26.74 -9.02 -3.68
CA GLY A 323 -27.15 -10.04 -4.64
C GLY A 323 -28.36 -9.63 -5.50
N THR A 324 -29.10 -8.56 -5.13
CA THR A 324 -30.24 -8.07 -5.91
C THR A 324 -29.83 -7.01 -6.95
N ALA A 325 -30.70 -6.79 -7.94
CA ALA A 325 -30.48 -5.74 -8.95
C ALA A 325 -30.44 -4.33 -8.33
N LYS A 326 -31.25 -4.10 -7.28
CA LYS A 326 -31.31 -2.82 -6.56
C LYS A 326 -29.99 -2.50 -5.86
N TRP A 327 -29.37 -3.51 -5.23
CA TRP A 327 -28.06 -3.39 -4.62
C TRP A 327 -26.97 -3.08 -5.65
N TYR A 328 -26.93 -3.85 -6.75
CA TYR A 328 -25.97 -3.61 -7.81
C TYR A 328 -26.09 -2.19 -8.40
N ASP A 329 -27.31 -1.76 -8.71
CA ASP A 329 -27.55 -0.43 -9.27
C ASP A 329 -27.11 0.69 -8.32
N TRP A 330 -27.43 0.58 -7.02
CA TRP A 330 -27.04 1.60 -6.05
C TRP A 330 -25.53 1.69 -5.87
N THR A 331 -24.87 0.55 -5.63
CA THR A 331 -23.42 0.50 -5.39
C THR A 331 -22.63 0.94 -6.63
N THR A 332 -23.04 0.49 -7.82
CA THR A 332 -22.44 0.93 -9.09
C THR A 332 -22.62 2.43 -9.31
N PHE A 333 -23.82 2.98 -9.06
CA PHE A 333 -24.04 4.42 -9.11
C PHE A 333 -23.17 5.19 -8.10
N ASN A 334 -23.02 4.66 -6.87
CA ASN A 334 -22.22 5.28 -5.83
C ASN A 334 -20.75 5.37 -6.23
N ASP A 335 -20.22 4.33 -6.87
CA ASP A 335 -18.87 4.32 -7.43
C ASP A 335 -18.71 5.32 -8.58
N GLU A 336 -19.67 5.38 -9.50
CA GLU A 336 -19.62 6.27 -10.66
C GLU A 336 -19.71 7.75 -10.27
N ARG A 337 -20.59 8.11 -9.32
CA ARG A 337 -20.73 9.51 -8.89
C ARG A 337 -19.49 10.02 -8.16
N VAL A 338 -18.83 9.16 -7.38
CA VAL A 338 -17.58 9.48 -6.68
C VAL A 338 -16.42 9.56 -7.68
N THR A 339 -16.39 8.67 -8.66
CA THR A 339 -15.42 8.73 -9.76
C THR A 339 -15.55 10.05 -10.54
N ASP A 340 -16.78 10.45 -10.90
CA ASP A 340 -17.07 11.73 -11.57
C ASP A 340 -16.59 12.94 -10.76
N TRP A 341 -16.71 12.89 -9.43
CA TRP A 341 -16.17 13.93 -8.55
C TRP A 341 -14.65 14.07 -8.68
N PHE A 342 -13.91 12.96 -8.67
CA PHE A 342 -12.46 13.00 -8.81
C PHE A 342 -11.99 13.32 -10.24
N VAL A 343 -12.75 12.92 -11.27
CA VAL A 343 -12.54 13.36 -12.65
C VAL A 343 -12.63 14.88 -12.74
N PHE A 344 -13.63 15.49 -12.10
CA PHE A 344 -13.74 16.94 -12.01
C PHE A 344 -12.54 17.59 -11.31
N MET A 345 -12.15 17.09 -10.14
CA MET A 345 -11.02 17.67 -9.40
C MET A 345 -9.74 17.66 -10.24
N LYS A 346 -9.45 16.53 -10.90
CA LYS A 346 -8.31 16.41 -11.81
C LYS A 346 -8.39 17.42 -12.95
N ALA A 347 -9.54 17.51 -13.62
CA ALA A 347 -9.76 18.44 -14.73
C ALA A 347 -9.60 19.91 -14.29
N GLU A 348 -10.11 20.26 -13.11
CA GLU A 348 -10.05 21.62 -12.57
C GLU A 348 -8.61 22.04 -12.21
N ILE A 349 -7.83 21.15 -11.59
CA ILE A 349 -6.40 21.39 -11.33
C ILE A 349 -5.65 21.59 -12.66
N ARG A 350 -5.94 20.77 -13.67
CA ARG A 350 -5.26 20.82 -14.98
C ARG A 350 -5.54 22.07 -15.81
N LYS A 351 -6.54 22.89 -15.45
CA LYS A 351 -6.68 24.24 -16.02
C LYS A 351 -5.49 25.15 -15.68
N TYR A 352 -4.79 24.88 -14.58
CA TYR A 352 -3.73 25.73 -14.04
C TYR A 352 -2.36 25.03 -13.98
N ASP A 353 -2.31 23.70 -13.95
CA ASP A 353 -1.11 22.89 -14.14
C ASP A 353 -1.38 21.76 -15.14
N LEU A 354 -1.04 22.00 -16.41
CA LEU A 354 -1.27 21.05 -17.51
C LEU A 354 -0.56 19.69 -17.31
N ASN A 355 0.54 19.68 -16.55
CA ASN A 355 1.37 18.49 -16.31
C ASN A 355 1.12 17.88 -14.92
N ALA A 356 0.08 18.35 -14.22
CA ALA A 356 -0.28 17.86 -12.90
C ALA A 356 -0.47 16.34 -12.90
N LYS A 357 0.33 15.69 -12.06
CA LYS A 357 0.11 14.31 -11.64
C LYS A 357 -0.85 14.34 -10.48
N ILE A 358 -1.84 13.46 -10.50
CA ILE A 358 -2.75 13.30 -9.37
C ILE A 358 -2.64 11.88 -8.81
N HIS A 359 -2.99 11.75 -7.55
CA HIS A 359 -3.23 10.46 -6.91
C HIS A 359 -4.26 10.61 -5.80
N LEU A 360 -4.73 9.48 -5.28
CA LEU A 360 -5.59 9.43 -4.09
C LEU A 360 -4.91 8.55 -3.05
N LYS A 361 -5.09 8.83 -1.76
CA LYS A 361 -4.69 7.89 -0.72
C LYS A 361 -5.84 6.91 -0.50
N ILE A 362 -5.97 5.92 -1.37
CA ILE A 362 -7.02 4.89 -1.27
C ILE A 362 -6.48 3.71 -0.47
N MET A 363 -7.29 3.23 0.47
CA MET A 363 -7.05 2.00 1.21
C MET A 363 -7.20 0.79 0.30
N PRO A 364 -6.12 0.04 0.02
CA PRO A 364 -6.20 -1.14 -0.83
C PRO A 364 -7.06 -2.25 -0.23
N SER A 365 -7.33 -2.23 1.08
CA SER A 365 -8.30 -3.12 1.74
C SER A 365 -9.73 -3.02 1.19
N ILE A 366 -10.11 -1.91 0.54
CA ILE A 366 -11.38 -1.82 -0.19
C ILE A 366 -11.45 -2.86 -1.32
N PHE A 367 -10.31 -3.19 -1.91
CA PHE A 367 -10.20 -4.25 -2.91
C PHE A 367 -9.84 -5.60 -2.29
N THR A 368 -8.91 -5.65 -1.34
CA THR A 368 -8.43 -6.94 -0.86
C THR A 368 -9.37 -7.62 0.12
N ASP A 369 -10.26 -6.88 0.78
CA ASP A 369 -11.32 -7.40 1.64
C ASP A 369 -12.67 -7.37 0.90
N ASN A 370 -13.71 -7.99 1.47
CA ASN A 370 -15.07 -7.97 0.90
C ASN A 370 -15.85 -6.70 1.28
N ASP A 371 -15.30 -5.52 0.98
CA ASP A 371 -15.97 -4.24 1.24
C ASP A 371 -17.33 -4.17 0.51
N PRO A 372 -18.46 -3.94 1.22
CA PRO A 372 -19.78 -4.02 0.59
C PRO A 372 -20.11 -2.82 -0.30
N ASP A 373 -19.80 -1.61 0.18
CA ASP A 373 -20.10 -0.35 -0.49
C ASP A 373 -19.28 0.77 0.15
N SER A 374 -18.28 1.26 -0.58
CA SER A 374 -17.46 2.42 -0.22
C SER A 374 -17.60 3.58 -1.21
N GLY A 375 -18.30 3.39 -2.33
CA GLY A 375 -18.30 4.34 -3.46
C GLY A 375 -16.91 4.52 -4.09
N ILE A 376 -16.00 3.56 -3.93
CA ILE A 376 -14.64 3.59 -4.46
C ILE A 376 -14.46 2.50 -5.50
N ASP A 377 -14.40 2.91 -6.77
CA ASP A 377 -13.88 2.05 -7.83
C ASP A 377 -12.35 2.07 -7.84
N PHE A 378 -11.76 1.10 -7.15
CA PHE A 378 -10.31 1.02 -7.00
C PHE A 378 -9.58 0.93 -8.34
N GLU A 379 -10.10 0.18 -9.33
CA GLU A 379 -9.47 0.11 -10.65
C GLU A 379 -9.58 1.46 -11.37
N THR A 380 -10.78 2.03 -11.45
CA THR A 380 -11.00 3.26 -12.22
C THR A 380 -10.23 4.43 -11.64
N LEU A 381 -10.19 4.57 -10.31
CA LEU A 381 -9.44 5.64 -9.64
C LEU A 381 -7.92 5.44 -9.74
N THR A 382 -7.45 4.18 -9.78
CA THR A 382 -6.06 3.87 -10.13
C THR A 382 -5.76 4.32 -11.56
N GLN A 383 -6.64 4.05 -12.53
CA GLN A 383 -6.47 4.48 -13.92
C GLN A 383 -6.57 6.00 -14.12
N LEU A 384 -7.38 6.67 -13.30
CA LEU A 384 -7.49 8.11 -13.27
C LEU A 384 -6.21 8.77 -12.76
N SER A 385 -5.40 8.08 -11.96
CA SER A 385 -4.20 8.64 -11.33
C SER A 385 -2.98 8.54 -12.25
N GLU A 386 -1.99 9.41 -12.08
CA GLU A 386 -0.65 9.27 -12.71
C GLU A 386 0.36 8.59 -11.79
N ILE A 387 0.00 8.49 -10.51
CA ILE A 387 0.76 7.85 -9.44
C ILE A 387 -0.24 6.95 -8.72
N ASN A 388 0.16 5.69 -8.46
CA ASN A 388 -0.64 4.78 -7.65
C ASN A 388 -0.53 5.19 -6.18
N GLY A 389 -1.33 6.19 -5.78
CA GLY A 389 -1.44 6.63 -4.39
C GLY A 389 -2.19 5.61 -3.55
N ASN A 390 -1.73 5.38 -2.33
CA ASN A 390 -2.38 4.49 -1.37
C ASN A 390 -1.88 4.76 0.07
N ASP A 391 -2.44 4.02 1.01
CA ASP A 391 -2.04 3.85 2.41
C ASP A 391 -1.97 2.36 2.79
N ILE A 392 -1.42 1.53 1.91
CA ILE A 392 -1.42 0.07 2.10
C ILE A 392 -0.90 -0.35 3.47
N ALA A 393 -1.54 -1.36 4.04
CA ALA A 393 -1.16 -1.94 5.31
C ALA A 393 -0.58 -3.36 5.17
N SER A 394 0.10 -3.76 6.24
CA SER A 394 0.37 -5.15 6.58
C SER A 394 0.16 -5.31 8.08
N HIS A 395 0.06 -6.55 8.56
CA HIS A 395 -0.38 -6.78 9.93
C HIS A 395 0.63 -7.62 10.71
N TYR A 396 1.45 -6.97 11.55
CA TYR A 396 2.36 -7.67 12.47
C TYR A 396 1.61 -8.58 13.45
N ASN A 397 0.47 -8.08 13.95
CA ASN A 397 -0.42 -8.77 14.86
C ASN A 397 -1.84 -8.27 14.63
N ASN A 398 -2.80 -8.85 15.36
CA ASN A 398 -4.16 -8.36 15.40
C ASN A 398 -4.59 -8.22 16.87
N LYS A 399 -4.95 -7.00 17.28
CA LYS A 399 -5.43 -6.70 18.64
C LYS A 399 -6.96 -6.78 18.75
N LYS A 400 -7.69 -7.19 17.70
CA LYS A 400 -9.11 -7.52 17.82
C LYS A 400 -9.28 -8.89 18.52
N LYS A 401 -10.49 -9.14 19.04
CA LYS A 401 -10.82 -10.43 19.68
C LYS A 401 -10.96 -11.59 18.69
N GLU A 402 -11.29 -11.28 17.44
CA GLU A 402 -11.48 -12.27 16.37
C GLU A 402 -10.12 -12.66 15.81
N ILE A 403 -9.85 -13.96 15.70
CA ILE A 403 -8.67 -14.49 15.00
C ILE A 403 -8.87 -14.21 13.50
N ARG A 404 -7.88 -13.58 12.86
CA ARG A 404 -7.86 -13.43 11.39
C ARG A 404 -7.29 -14.70 10.77
N ASP A 405 -7.75 -15.05 9.57
CA ASP A 405 -7.37 -16.28 8.87
C ASP A 405 -5.84 -16.44 8.76
N TRP A 406 -5.14 -15.34 8.47
CA TRP A 406 -3.67 -15.36 8.37
C TRP A 406 -2.98 -15.69 9.69
N GLU A 407 -3.59 -15.41 10.85
CA GLU A 407 -3.00 -15.69 12.17
C GLU A 407 -2.92 -17.19 12.46
N VAL A 408 -3.54 -18.05 11.64
CA VAL A 408 -3.39 -19.51 11.73
C VAL A 408 -2.05 -19.93 11.15
N ASP A 409 -1.72 -19.41 9.97
CA ASP A 409 -0.65 -19.94 9.11
C ASP A 409 0.60 -19.07 9.02
N TYR A 410 0.47 -17.76 9.23
CA TYR A 410 1.51 -16.78 8.93
C TYR A 410 1.93 -16.00 10.18
N ALA A 411 3.18 -15.54 10.16
CA ALA A 411 3.72 -14.66 11.19
C ALA A 411 3.19 -13.22 11.06
N TRP A 412 2.71 -12.84 9.89
CA TRP A 412 2.12 -11.52 9.64
C TRP A 412 1.13 -11.56 8.48
N GLY A 413 0.13 -10.67 8.53
CA GLY A 413 -0.88 -10.50 7.49
C GLY A 413 -0.30 -9.79 6.26
N TRP A 414 -0.08 -10.56 5.20
CA TRP A 414 0.56 -10.12 3.96
C TRP A 414 -0.42 -9.94 2.78
N ARG A 415 -1.68 -10.39 2.92
CA ARG A 415 -2.74 -10.36 1.88
C ARG A 415 -2.89 -8.98 1.24
N GLU A 416 -3.15 -7.96 2.05
CA GLU A 416 -3.37 -6.60 1.55
C GLU A 416 -2.17 -6.14 0.73
N LEU A 417 -0.96 -6.24 1.30
CA LEU A 417 0.28 -5.81 0.66
C LEU A 417 0.54 -6.50 -0.69
N TYR A 418 0.55 -7.83 -0.74
CA TYR A 418 0.90 -8.56 -1.96
C TYR A 418 -0.20 -8.45 -3.01
N MET A 419 -1.44 -8.80 -2.64
CA MET A 419 -2.55 -8.84 -3.58
C MET A 419 -2.91 -7.42 -4.07
N GLY A 420 -2.88 -6.44 -3.18
CA GLY A 420 -3.16 -5.04 -3.51
C GLY A 420 -2.13 -4.42 -4.45
N TYR A 421 -0.83 -4.65 -4.21
CA TYR A 421 0.21 -4.13 -5.11
C TYR A 421 0.27 -4.88 -6.44
N ASP A 422 0.05 -6.19 -6.47
CA ASP A 422 -0.05 -6.92 -7.73
C ASP A 422 -1.28 -6.47 -8.55
N PHE A 423 -2.39 -6.10 -7.91
CA PHE A 423 -3.52 -5.46 -8.58
C PHE A 423 -3.16 -4.08 -9.14
N LEU A 424 -2.64 -3.16 -8.31
CA LEU A 424 -2.24 -1.82 -8.75
C LEU A 424 -1.25 -1.85 -9.92
N LYS A 425 -0.26 -2.75 -9.88
CA LYS A 425 0.72 -2.92 -10.95
C LYS A 425 0.17 -3.66 -12.17
N SER A 426 -0.93 -4.41 -12.04
CA SER A 426 -1.66 -4.96 -13.18
C SER A 426 -2.49 -3.90 -13.89
N VAL A 427 -3.11 -3.00 -13.13
CA VAL A 427 -3.88 -1.88 -13.66
C VAL A 427 -2.96 -0.85 -14.32
N GLN A 428 -1.91 -0.39 -13.63
CA GLN A 428 -1.00 0.66 -14.12
C GLN A 428 0.48 0.26 -13.92
N PRO A 429 1.04 -0.64 -14.77
CA PRO A 429 2.40 -1.15 -14.60
C PRO A 429 3.49 -0.07 -14.71
N LYS A 430 3.21 0.99 -15.47
CA LYS A 430 4.13 2.11 -15.72
C LYS A 430 4.02 3.25 -14.70
N GLN A 431 3.16 3.14 -13.70
CA GLN A 431 3.09 4.12 -12.62
C GLN A 431 3.97 3.71 -11.44
N ILE A 432 4.48 4.71 -10.73
CA ILE A 432 5.08 4.50 -9.41
C ILE A 432 3.99 4.25 -8.37
N ASN A 433 4.31 3.47 -7.33
CA ASN A 433 3.49 3.43 -6.13
C ASN A 433 4.01 4.46 -5.12
N PHE A 434 3.11 5.33 -4.65
CA PHE A 434 3.36 6.24 -3.55
C PHE A 434 2.43 5.90 -2.39
N ASN A 435 2.98 5.26 -1.36
CA ASN A 435 2.27 5.09 -0.11
C ASN A 435 2.40 6.37 0.72
N SER A 436 1.34 7.16 0.78
CA SER A 436 1.34 8.48 1.43
C SER A 436 0.96 8.44 2.91
N GLU A 437 0.70 7.25 3.47
CA GLU A 437 0.51 6.99 4.90
C GLU A 437 0.68 5.50 5.19
N SER A 438 1.93 5.01 5.17
CA SER A 438 2.18 3.57 5.25
C SER A 438 1.81 3.02 6.63
N HIS A 439 0.86 2.09 6.62
CA HIS A 439 0.41 1.31 7.77
C HIS A 439 1.13 -0.05 7.87
N LEU A 440 2.30 -0.19 7.25
CA LEU A 440 3.11 -1.41 7.32
C LEU A 440 3.66 -1.69 8.73
N LEU A 441 3.90 -0.66 9.55
CA LEU A 441 4.36 -0.84 10.93
C LEU A 441 3.23 -0.89 11.93
N SER A 442 2.26 0.04 11.82
CA SER A 442 1.21 0.17 12.81
C SER A 442 -0.08 0.69 12.19
N GLY A 443 -1.20 0.28 12.79
CA GLY A 443 -2.55 0.70 12.42
C GLY A 443 -3.48 0.67 13.62
N ALA A 444 -4.78 0.89 13.39
CA ALA A 444 -5.78 0.98 14.46
C ALA A 444 -5.82 -0.26 15.38
N HIS A 445 -5.53 -1.45 14.82
CA HIS A 445 -5.56 -2.73 15.53
C HIS A 445 -4.26 -3.52 15.40
N VAL A 446 -3.20 -2.89 14.87
CA VAL A 446 -1.89 -3.52 14.65
C VAL A 446 -0.87 -2.69 15.41
N ARG A 447 -0.37 -3.23 16.52
CA ARG A 447 0.58 -2.51 17.37
C ARG A 447 1.26 -3.45 18.35
N ASP A 448 2.56 -3.30 18.54
CA ASP A 448 3.28 -4.04 19.57
C ASP A 448 4.54 -3.29 19.96
N LEU A 449 4.70 -2.91 21.24
CA LEU A 449 5.92 -2.27 21.70
C LEU A 449 7.16 -3.14 21.41
N TYR A 450 7.00 -4.47 21.46
CA TYR A 450 8.06 -5.45 21.29
C TYR A 450 8.13 -6.01 19.87
N MET A 451 7.72 -5.24 18.87
CA MET A 451 7.79 -5.61 17.47
C MET A 451 9.21 -6.09 17.10
N ASN A 452 9.30 -7.28 16.50
CA ASN A 452 10.56 -7.79 15.99
C ASN A 452 11.03 -6.89 14.82
N PRO A 453 12.23 -6.26 14.89
CA PRO A 453 12.73 -5.40 13.80
C PRO A 453 12.79 -6.10 12.43
N ASN A 454 12.98 -7.42 12.40
CA ASN A 454 12.96 -8.18 11.14
C ASN A 454 11.61 -8.12 10.43
N TYR A 455 10.50 -7.91 11.15
CA TYR A 455 9.20 -7.66 10.51
C TYR A 455 9.23 -6.37 9.68
N ALA A 456 9.82 -5.29 10.22
CA ALA A 456 9.96 -4.03 9.46
C ALA A 456 10.77 -4.26 8.19
N ARG A 457 11.88 -5.01 8.27
CA ARG A 457 12.65 -5.42 7.09
C ARG A 457 11.79 -6.20 6.09
N SER A 458 11.09 -7.24 6.56
CA SER A 458 10.24 -8.10 5.73
C SER A 458 9.15 -7.31 4.98
N ALA A 459 8.37 -6.51 5.71
CA ALA A 459 7.25 -5.76 5.16
C ALA A 459 7.71 -4.69 4.17
N TYR A 460 8.75 -3.92 4.50
CA TYR A 460 9.27 -2.89 3.58
C TYR A 460 10.02 -3.50 2.40
N TRP A 461 10.76 -4.59 2.59
CA TRP A 461 11.40 -5.30 1.46
C TRP A 461 10.35 -5.85 0.50
N ALA A 462 9.31 -6.52 1.02
CA ALA A 462 8.18 -7.01 0.23
C ALA A 462 7.53 -5.87 -0.56
N ALA A 463 7.16 -4.78 0.11
CA ALA A 463 6.50 -3.63 -0.50
C ALA A 463 7.31 -3.05 -1.68
N HIS A 464 8.63 -2.91 -1.51
CA HIS A 464 9.50 -2.40 -2.56
C HIS A 464 9.72 -3.43 -3.68
N THR A 465 9.84 -4.72 -3.41
CA THR A 465 9.88 -5.73 -4.48
C THR A 465 8.58 -5.79 -5.29
N LEU A 466 7.44 -5.44 -4.69
CA LEU A 466 6.12 -5.43 -5.33
C LEU A 466 5.80 -4.13 -6.09
N GLY A 467 6.60 -3.07 -5.95
CA GLY A 467 6.42 -1.85 -6.72
C GLY A 467 6.43 -0.53 -5.94
N LEU A 468 6.60 -0.53 -4.61
CA LEU A 468 6.71 0.70 -3.81
C LEU A 468 7.92 1.54 -4.24
N ASN A 469 7.71 2.84 -4.46
CA ASN A 469 8.77 3.79 -4.81
C ASN A 469 8.98 4.86 -3.75
N VAL A 470 7.89 5.38 -3.18
CA VAL A 470 7.92 6.43 -2.17
C VAL A 470 6.99 6.02 -1.04
N THR A 471 7.45 6.14 0.21
CA THR A 471 6.63 5.90 1.39
C THR A 471 6.73 7.05 2.38
N GLN A 472 5.58 7.49 2.87
CA GLN A 472 5.45 8.32 4.06
C GLN A 472 4.83 7.45 5.16
N THR A 473 5.67 6.94 6.05
CA THR A 473 5.30 5.99 7.10
C THR A 473 4.46 6.64 8.19
N TRP A 474 3.38 5.98 8.59
CA TRP A 474 2.64 6.36 9.79
C TRP A 474 3.43 5.90 11.03
N TYR A 475 3.99 6.78 11.86
CA TYR A 475 4.06 8.25 11.80
C TYR A 475 5.09 8.77 12.80
N TRP A 476 5.34 10.08 12.87
CA TRP A 476 6.31 10.71 13.77
C TRP A 476 5.70 11.93 14.49
N PRO A 477 4.93 11.75 15.58
CA PRO A 477 4.34 12.84 16.35
C PRO A 477 5.30 13.47 17.37
N ARG A 478 6.49 12.91 17.57
CA ARG A 478 7.54 13.47 18.44
C ARG A 478 8.13 14.74 17.82
N LYS A 479 8.30 15.78 18.63
CA LYS A 479 9.12 16.95 18.31
C LYS A 479 10.61 16.60 18.48
N VAL A 480 11.48 17.53 18.08
CA VAL A 480 12.94 17.34 18.17
C VAL A 480 13.39 17.09 19.62
N ASP A 481 12.74 17.72 20.60
CA ASP A 481 13.03 17.59 22.04
C ASP A 481 12.40 16.35 22.70
N GLY A 482 11.78 15.46 21.92
CA GLY A 482 11.08 14.27 22.40
C GLY A 482 9.65 14.51 22.88
N SER A 483 9.21 15.76 23.02
CA SER A 483 7.84 16.08 23.41
C SER A 483 6.84 15.77 22.31
N LEU A 484 5.58 15.58 22.68
CA LEU A 484 4.54 15.19 21.73
C LEU A 484 3.83 16.38 21.09
N ARG A 485 3.48 16.23 19.82
CA ARG A 485 2.59 17.14 19.12
C ARG A 485 1.18 17.08 19.74
N LYS A 486 0.48 18.21 19.81
CA LYS A 486 -0.96 18.23 20.14
C LYS A 486 -1.74 17.39 19.11
N GLY A 487 -2.62 16.52 19.59
CA GLY A 487 -3.43 15.65 18.71
C GLY A 487 -2.73 14.36 18.29
N THR A 488 -1.63 13.97 18.93
CA THR A 488 -0.95 12.68 18.73
C THR A 488 -1.91 11.48 18.80
N GLY A 489 -2.90 11.54 19.70
CA GLY A 489 -4.03 10.62 19.72
C GLY A 489 -3.66 9.17 20.08
N LYS A 490 -4.61 8.26 19.82
CA LYS A 490 -4.52 6.84 20.20
C LYS A 490 -3.45 6.05 19.45
N GLY A 491 -2.94 6.58 18.33
CA GLY A 491 -1.97 5.88 17.47
C GLY A 491 -0.56 5.78 18.05
N TYR A 492 -0.25 6.49 19.15
CA TYR A 492 1.13 6.64 19.64
C TYR A 492 1.68 5.50 20.51
N PRO A 493 0.93 5.01 21.51
CA PRO A 493 1.40 3.91 22.36
C PRO A 493 1.84 2.68 21.55
N GLY A 494 3.03 2.15 21.77
CA GLY A 494 3.56 0.99 21.06
C GLY A 494 3.83 1.21 19.56
N SER A 495 3.86 2.47 19.09
CA SER A 495 4.24 2.80 17.71
C SER A 495 5.75 2.84 17.53
N ASN A 496 6.18 3.03 16.28
CA ASN A 496 7.59 3.23 15.89
C ASN A 496 8.30 4.35 16.66
N ASN A 497 7.57 5.28 17.28
CA ASN A 497 8.14 6.37 18.08
C ASN A 497 8.62 5.97 19.49
N GLN A 498 8.46 4.69 19.81
CA GLN A 498 8.93 4.05 21.03
C GLN A 498 9.85 2.86 20.71
N GLN A 499 10.26 2.68 19.45
CA GLN A 499 10.93 1.46 18.96
C GLN A 499 12.20 1.79 18.16
N PRO A 500 13.33 2.06 18.85
CA PRO A 500 14.58 2.46 18.20
C PRO A 500 15.03 1.49 17.08
N ARG A 501 15.03 0.18 17.34
CA ARG A 501 15.47 -0.81 16.34
C ARG A 501 14.52 -0.96 15.16
N VAL A 502 13.22 -0.74 15.35
CA VAL A 502 12.24 -0.79 14.24
C VAL A 502 12.46 0.37 13.28
N ILE A 503 12.67 1.59 13.79
CA ILE A 503 13.01 2.76 12.97
C ILE A 503 14.33 2.57 12.24
N PHE A 504 15.36 2.12 12.97
CA PHE A 504 16.65 1.83 12.35
C PHE A 504 16.52 0.80 11.23
N GLU A 505 15.79 -0.29 11.47
CA GLU A 505 15.72 -1.39 10.51
C GLU A 505 14.92 -1.02 9.26
N LEU A 506 13.89 -0.18 9.38
CA LEU A 506 13.21 0.42 8.22
C LEU A 506 14.20 1.19 7.36
N GLU A 507 14.92 2.16 7.93
CA GLU A 507 15.84 3.00 7.16
C GLU A 507 17.05 2.20 6.63
N ASN A 508 17.54 1.23 7.40
CA ASN A 508 18.57 0.28 6.97
C ASN A 508 18.08 -0.58 5.78
N THR A 509 16.81 -0.97 5.76
CA THR A 509 16.19 -1.67 4.63
C THR A 509 16.20 -0.80 3.37
N LEU A 510 15.88 0.49 3.49
CA LEU A 510 15.95 1.43 2.36
C LEU A 510 17.38 1.65 1.84
N LEU A 511 18.39 1.62 2.72
CA LEU A 511 19.79 1.66 2.30
C LEU A 511 20.18 0.44 1.46
N ASP A 512 19.76 -0.75 1.87
CA ASP A 512 20.03 -1.99 1.13
C ASP A 512 19.24 -2.05 -0.18
N LEU A 513 17.96 -1.66 -0.19
CA LEU A 513 17.13 -1.56 -1.40
C LEU A 513 17.75 -0.59 -2.42
N ASN A 514 18.22 0.59 -1.98
CA ASN A 514 18.86 1.55 -2.86
C ASN A 514 20.20 1.08 -3.40
N ARG A 515 21.00 0.38 -2.58
CA ARG A 515 22.27 -0.22 -3.00
C ARG A 515 22.08 -1.26 -4.11
N PHE A 516 20.94 -1.94 -4.15
CA PHE A 516 20.60 -2.94 -5.17
C PHE A 516 19.43 -2.52 -6.06
N SER A 517 19.25 -1.21 -6.27
CA SER A 517 18.01 -0.69 -6.84
C SER A 517 17.70 -1.17 -8.25
N GLU A 518 18.71 -1.47 -9.07
CA GLU A 518 18.52 -2.06 -10.39
C GLU A 518 17.92 -3.47 -10.32
N ASP A 519 18.40 -4.30 -9.40
CA ASP A 519 17.88 -5.65 -9.17
C ASP A 519 16.43 -5.57 -8.62
N ILE A 520 16.18 -4.68 -7.65
CA ILE A 520 14.81 -4.48 -7.11
C ILE A 520 13.86 -3.97 -8.20
N THR A 521 14.30 -3.02 -9.02
CA THR A 521 13.51 -2.50 -10.16
C THR A 521 13.24 -3.59 -11.19
N ALA A 522 14.19 -4.50 -11.43
CA ALA A 522 13.98 -5.64 -12.31
C ALA A 522 12.94 -6.62 -11.73
N ILE A 523 12.93 -6.85 -10.41
CA ILE A 523 11.89 -7.63 -9.73
C ILE A 523 10.51 -6.96 -9.90
N GLN A 524 10.40 -5.65 -9.65
CA GLN A 524 9.16 -4.89 -9.83
C GLN A 524 8.59 -4.98 -11.26
N ASN A 525 9.48 -5.13 -12.25
CA ASN A 525 9.15 -5.18 -13.68
C ASN A 525 9.04 -6.59 -14.25
N GLN A 526 9.12 -7.63 -13.41
CA GLN A 526 8.93 -8.99 -13.89
C GLN A 526 7.58 -9.14 -14.57
N ARG A 527 7.61 -9.83 -15.72
CA ARG A 527 6.40 -10.28 -16.41
C ARG A 527 5.48 -11.00 -15.41
N LYS A 528 4.17 -10.76 -15.57
CA LYS A 528 3.11 -11.40 -14.79
C LYS A 528 2.39 -12.44 -15.66
N PRO A 529 2.94 -13.66 -15.84
CA PRO A 529 2.49 -14.62 -16.84
C PRO A 529 1.12 -15.25 -16.53
N ILE A 530 0.73 -15.26 -15.25
CA ILE A 530 -0.60 -15.71 -14.81
C ILE A 530 -1.39 -14.47 -14.40
N ARG A 531 -2.60 -14.32 -14.98
CA ARG A 531 -3.56 -13.29 -14.59
C ARG A 531 -4.79 -13.92 -13.94
N ILE A 532 -5.13 -13.48 -12.74
CA ILE A 532 -6.40 -13.86 -12.09
C ILE A 532 -7.48 -12.89 -12.57
N PHE A 533 -8.58 -13.41 -13.10
CA PHE A 533 -9.68 -12.56 -13.53
C PHE A 533 -10.42 -12.00 -12.31
N TYR A 534 -10.48 -10.67 -12.23
CA TYR A 534 -11.23 -9.95 -11.22
C TYR A 534 -12.45 -9.30 -11.87
N SER A 535 -13.63 -9.60 -11.33
CA SER A 535 -14.86 -8.91 -11.66
C SER A 535 -15.35 -8.10 -10.48
N LYS A 536 -15.45 -6.79 -10.66
CA LYS A 536 -16.09 -5.92 -9.68
C LYS A 536 -17.58 -6.25 -9.54
N THR A 537 -18.23 -6.67 -10.63
CA THR A 537 -19.62 -7.13 -10.64
C THR A 537 -19.84 -8.24 -9.62
N ASN A 538 -19.00 -9.28 -9.67
CA ASN A 538 -19.08 -10.38 -8.70
C ASN A 538 -18.71 -9.92 -7.28
N ALA A 539 -17.70 -9.05 -7.14
CA ALA A 539 -17.30 -8.50 -5.84
C ALA A 539 -18.45 -7.74 -5.14
N THR A 540 -19.20 -6.94 -5.90
CA THR A 540 -20.37 -6.21 -5.41
C THR A 540 -21.46 -7.17 -4.94
N GLN A 541 -21.72 -8.23 -5.71
CA GLN A 541 -22.87 -9.11 -5.48
C GLN A 541 -22.61 -10.25 -4.49
N LYS A 542 -21.36 -10.68 -4.31
CA LYS A 542 -21.00 -11.84 -3.48
C LYS A 542 -20.08 -11.47 -2.32
N SER A 543 -20.48 -11.80 -1.10
CA SER A 543 -19.81 -11.41 0.15
C SER A 543 -18.51 -12.11 0.48
N THR A 544 -18.16 -13.17 -0.24
CA THR A 544 -16.96 -13.98 -0.02
C THR A 544 -16.01 -13.95 -1.22
N TYR A 545 -16.32 -13.18 -2.27
CA TYR A 545 -15.59 -13.27 -3.54
C TYR A 545 -14.09 -12.97 -3.40
N MET A 546 -13.71 -11.95 -2.62
CA MET A 546 -12.29 -11.62 -2.47
C MET A 546 -11.53 -12.66 -1.63
N ASP A 547 -12.22 -13.42 -0.78
CA ASP A 547 -11.61 -14.56 -0.07
C ASP A 547 -11.34 -15.73 -1.02
N GLU A 548 -12.27 -16.00 -1.92
CA GLU A 548 -12.13 -17.02 -2.98
C GLU A 548 -11.01 -16.64 -3.97
N ILE A 549 -10.91 -15.36 -4.33
CA ILE A 549 -9.79 -14.84 -5.14
C ILE A 549 -8.47 -14.95 -4.38
N PHE A 550 -8.46 -14.67 -3.08
CA PHE A 550 -7.27 -14.80 -2.26
C PHE A 550 -6.82 -16.26 -2.14
N GLU A 551 -7.74 -17.22 -2.00
CA GLU A 551 -7.45 -18.66 -1.98
C GLU A 551 -6.65 -19.09 -3.23
N LEU A 552 -7.09 -18.67 -4.42
CA LEU A 552 -6.36 -18.91 -5.67
C LEU A 552 -5.01 -18.19 -5.69
N TYR A 553 -4.97 -16.90 -5.32
CA TYR A 553 -3.75 -16.10 -5.30
C TYR A 553 -2.68 -16.71 -4.39
N GLU A 554 -3.08 -17.10 -3.18
CA GLU A 554 -2.23 -17.72 -2.16
C GLU A 554 -1.60 -19.01 -2.67
N ASN A 555 -2.39 -19.89 -3.30
CA ASN A 555 -1.90 -21.16 -3.85
C ASN A 555 -0.80 -21.00 -4.92
N LEU A 556 -0.72 -19.83 -5.57
CA LEU A 556 0.22 -19.52 -6.65
C LEU A 556 1.43 -18.69 -6.20
N ASN A 557 1.29 -17.84 -5.17
CA ASN A 557 2.28 -16.80 -4.84
C ASN A 557 3.62 -17.32 -4.29
N PHE A 558 3.67 -18.59 -3.87
CA PHE A 558 4.87 -19.25 -3.32
C PHE A 558 5.75 -19.96 -4.37
N GLU A 559 5.44 -19.80 -5.66
CA GLU A 559 6.05 -20.58 -6.74
C GLU A 559 7.11 -19.82 -7.56
N GLY A 560 7.55 -18.65 -7.08
CA GLY A 560 8.61 -17.87 -7.73
C GLY A 560 8.13 -16.96 -8.86
N LEU A 561 6.81 -16.86 -9.05
CA LEU A 561 6.17 -16.06 -10.08
C LEU A 561 5.72 -14.70 -9.55
N SER A 562 5.78 -13.69 -10.39
CA SER A 562 5.01 -12.46 -10.20
C SER A 562 3.59 -12.68 -10.74
N LEU A 563 2.58 -12.51 -9.89
CA LEU A 563 1.18 -12.69 -10.27
C LEU A 563 0.59 -11.37 -10.73
N GLY A 564 -0.49 -11.43 -11.49
CA GLY A 564 -1.24 -10.26 -11.88
C GLY A 564 -2.73 -10.52 -11.95
N PHE A 565 -3.45 -9.47 -12.31
CA PHE A 565 -4.89 -9.50 -12.51
C PHE A 565 -5.26 -9.16 -13.95
N ALA A 566 -6.39 -9.70 -14.38
CA ALA A 566 -7.08 -9.32 -15.60
C ALA A 566 -8.48 -8.79 -15.24
N THR A 567 -8.88 -7.74 -15.92
CA THR A 567 -10.22 -7.13 -15.88
C THR A 567 -10.60 -6.81 -17.32
N GLU A 568 -11.85 -6.44 -17.56
CA GLU A 568 -12.26 -5.92 -18.87
C GLU A 568 -11.29 -4.83 -19.38
N LYS A 569 -11.00 -3.83 -18.54
CA LYS A 569 -10.18 -2.67 -18.91
C LYS A 569 -8.71 -3.05 -19.13
N ILE A 570 -8.18 -4.00 -18.35
CA ILE A 570 -6.80 -4.49 -18.54
C ILE A 570 -6.68 -5.25 -19.86
N ILE A 571 -7.61 -6.18 -20.14
CA ILE A 571 -7.59 -7.01 -21.35
C ILE A 571 -7.68 -6.13 -22.60
N ARG A 572 -8.53 -5.10 -22.59
CA ARG A 572 -8.69 -4.20 -23.74
C ARG A 572 -7.52 -3.25 -23.96
N ARG A 573 -6.75 -2.92 -22.91
CA ARG A 573 -5.68 -1.90 -22.97
C ARG A 573 -4.28 -2.49 -23.12
N ILE A 574 -4.00 -3.62 -22.46
CA ILE A 574 -2.65 -4.20 -22.42
C ILE A 574 -2.57 -5.32 -23.45
N ASN A 575 -1.45 -5.39 -24.17
CA ASN A 575 -1.24 -6.44 -25.15
C ASN A 575 -1.32 -7.83 -24.50
N ASN A 576 -2.14 -8.70 -25.08
CA ASN A 576 -2.35 -10.07 -24.63
C ASN A 576 -1.04 -10.87 -24.51
N SER A 577 -0.02 -10.53 -25.31
CA SER A 577 1.28 -11.18 -25.24
C SER A 577 2.02 -10.93 -23.93
N GLU A 578 1.55 -10.05 -23.03
CA GLU A 578 2.15 -9.75 -21.72
C GLU A 578 1.88 -10.83 -20.65
N TRP A 579 0.99 -11.78 -20.92
CA TRP A 579 0.74 -12.95 -20.08
C TRP A 579 0.45 -14.19 -20.93
N ASP A 580 0.39 -15.34 -20.26
CA ASP A 580 0.24 -16.64 -20.91
C ASP A 580 -1.16 -17.21 -20.70
N VAL A 581 -1.77 -16.92 -19.55
CA VAL A 581 -3.05 -17.51 -19.15
C VAL A 581 -3.85 -16.59 -18.23
N ILE A 582 -5.18 -16.57 -18.44
CA ILE A 582 -6.14 -15.98 -17.50
C ILE A 582 -6.83 -17.11 -16.73
N LEU A 583 -6.91 -16.97 -15.41
CA LEU A 583 -7.61 -17.90 -14.51
C LEU A 583 -8.93 -17.26 -14.07
N VAL A 584 -10.05 -17.93 -14.36
CA VAL A 584 -11.39 -17.52 -13.96
C VAL A 584 -11.88 -18.49 -12.88
N HIS A 585 -11.96 -18.00 -11.65
CA HIS A 585 -12.30 -18.81 -10.47
C HIS A 585 -13.45 -18.17 -9.71
N LYS A 586 -14.50 -18.97 -9.41
CA LYS A 586 -15.69 -18.60 -8.65
C LYS A 586 -16.25 -17.20 -8.97
N THR A 587 -16.18 -16.81 -10.25
CA THR A 587 -16.61 -15.51 -10.75
C THR A 587 -17.96 -15.68 -11.45
N GLU A 588 -19.02 -15.81 -10.65
CA GLU A 588 -20.36 -16.23 -11.09
C GLU A 588 -21.06 -15.17 -11.95
N GLN A 589 -21.01 -13.90 -11.54
CA GLN A 589 -21.68 -12.79 -12.21
C GLN A 589 -20.69 -11.82 -12.84
N VAL A 590 -20.90 -11.48 -14.11
CA VAL A 590 -20.08 -10.53 -14.88
C VAL A 590 -20.96 -9.65 -15.76
N THR A 591 -20.49 -8.50 -16.19
CA THR A 591 -21.16 -7.73 -17.24
C THR A 591 -20.97 -8.37 -18.61
N SER A 592 -21.83 -7.99 -19.56
CA SER A 592 -21.63 -8.32 -20.98
C SER A 592 -20.29 -7.82 -21.53
N TYR A 593 -19.81 -6.66 -21.07
CA TYR A 593 -18.51 -6.12 -21.47
C TYR A 593 -17.33 -6.94 -20.94
N GLU A 594 -17.41 -7.41 -19.69
CA GLU A 594 -16.43 -8.33 -19.09
C GLU A 594 -16.37 -9.66 -19.85
N LEU A 595 -17.54 -10.23 -20.19
CA LEU A 595 -17.62 -11.45 -20.99
C LEU A 595 -17.03 -11.26 -22.40
N GLU A 596 -17.37 -10.14 -23.07
CA GLU A 596 -16.84 -9.80 -24.39
C GLU A 596 -15.32 -9.59 -24.36
N ALA A 597 -14.77 -9.02 -23.29
CA ALA A 597 -13.33 -8.88 -23.14
C ALA A 597 -12.63 -10.24 -23.04
N LEU A 598 -13.17 -11.18 -22.25
CA LEU A 598 -12.65 -12.55 -22.19
C LEU A 598 -12.78 -13.27 -23.54
N GLN A 599 -13.91 -13.09 -24.25
CA GLN A 599 -14.09 -13.64 -25.59
C GLN A 599 -13.10 -13.05 -26.59
N THR A 600 -12.85 -11.74 -26.52
CA THR A 600 -11.85 -11.05 -27.35
C THR A 600 -10.45 -11.60 -27.09
N TYR A 601 -10.11 -11.88 -25.83
CA TYR A 601 -8.85 -12.52 -25.48
C TYR A 601 -8.70 -13.91 -26.11
N LEU A 602 -9.75 -14.75 -26.08
CA LEU A 602 -9.78 -16.04 -26.78
C LEU A 602 -9.67 -15.89 -28.31
N ASN A 603 -10.44 -14.97 -28.90
CA ASN A 603 -10.39 -14.68 -30.34
C ASN A 603 -8.98 -14.29 -30.82
N ASN A 604 -8.19 -13.69 -29.94
CA ASN A 604 -6.81 -13.26 -30.20
C ASN A 604 -5.77 -14.33 -29.80
N GLY A 605 -6.17 -15.59 -29.62
CA GLY A 605 -5.26 -16.70 -29.32
C GLY A 605 -4.90 -16.88 -27.84
N GLY A 606 -5.57 -16.17 -26.94
CA GLY A 606 -5.38 -16.29 -25.50
C GLY A 606 -5.81 -17.64 -24.93
N THR A 607 -5.28 -18.00 -23.76
CA THR A 607 -5.68 -19.20 -23.02
C THR A 607 -6.40 -18.83 -21.73
N ILE A 608 -7.59 -19.38 -21.51
CA ILE A 608 -8.39 -19.24 -20.28
C ILE A 608 -8.52 -20.60 -19.61
N LEU A 609 -8.21 -20.67 -18.31
CA LEU A 609 -8.65 -21.76 -17.42
C LEU A 609 -9.88 -21.28 -16.66
N ILE A 610 -10.95 -22.07 -16.67
CA ILE A 610 -12.23 -21.69 -16.05
C ILE A 610 -12.81 -22.84 -15.24
N ASP A 611 -13.33 -22.54 -14.05
CA ASP A 611 -14.07 -23.50 -13.24
C ASP A 611 -15.55 -23.59 -13.62
N GLU A 612 -16.23 -24.60 -13.08
CA GLU A 612 -17.64 -24.84 -13.37
C GLU A 612 -18.60 -23.84 -12.73
N PHE A 613 -18.12 -22.96 -11.84
CA PHE A 613 -18.95 -21.98 -11.11
C PHE A 613 -18.98 -20.62 -11.80
N SER A 614 -18.00 -20.32 -12.64
CA SER A 614 -17.84 -19.00 -13.23
C SER A 614 -18.74 -18.74 -14.44
N LEU A 615 -19.01 -17.46 -14.70
CA LEU A 615 -19.72 -16.92 -15.87
C LEU A 615 -21.12 -17.52 -16.07
N LYS A 616 -21.96 -17.46 -15.02
CA LYS A 616 -23.33 -18.00 -15.02
C LYS A 616 -24.39 -16.97 -15.30
N GLY A 617 -24.18 -15.75 -14.80
CA GLY A 617 -25.16 -14.67 -14.94
C GLY A 617 -24.52 -13.33 -15.27
N ASN A 618 -25.36 -12.42 -15.72
CA ASN A 618 -24.99 -11.02 -15.82
C ASN A 618 -25.01 -10.36 -14.42
N GLU A 619 -24.79 -9.06 -14.35
CA GLU A 619 -24.86 -8.26 -13.11
C GLU A 619 -26.21 -8.33 -12.38
N TYR A 620 -27.28 -8.73 -13.07
CA TYR A 620 -28.64 -8.91 -12.56
C TYR A 620 -29.02 -10.38 -12.43
N ASN A 621 -28.04 -11.28 -12.48
CA ASN A 621 -28.21 -12.73 -12.41
C ASN A 621 -29.03 -13.36 -13.55
N GLU A 622 -29.20 -12.65 -14.67
CA GLU A 622 -29.82 -13.21 -15.87
C GLU A 622 -28.80 -14.06 -16.63
N PRO A 623 -29.19 -15.21 -17.21
CA PRO A 623 -28.25 -16.09 -17.90
C PRO A 623 -27.46 -15.38 -19.01
N ILE A 624 -26.17 -15.68 -19.10
CA ILE A 624 -25.28 -15.18 -20.15
C ILE A 624 -24.86 -16.28 -21.13
N SER A 625 -24.34 -15.87 -22.29
CA SER A 625 -23.80 -16.80 -23.27
C SER A 625 -22.48 -17.41 -22.79
N ASN A 626 -22.22 -18.66 -23.17
CA ASN A 626 -20.94 -19.30 -22.92
C ASN A 626 -19.82 -18.66 -23.76
N LEU A 627 -18.58 -18.72 -23.25
CA LEU A 627 -17.40 -18.43 -24.04
C LEU A 627 -17.19 -19.48 -25.14
N ASN A 628 -16.68 -19.05 -26.28
CA ASN A 628 -16.26 -19.91 -27.39
C ASN A 628 -14.74 -19.92 -27.47
N GLU A 629 -14.13 -21.10 -27.62
CA GLU A 629 -12.66 -21.25 -27.73
C GLU A 629 -12.06 -20.39 -28.86
N SER A 630 -12.74 -20.31 -30.01
CA SER A 630 -12.31 -19.51 -31.16
C SER A 630 -10.87 -19.86 -31.58
N ASN A 631 -9.98 -18.88 -31.75
CA ASN A 631 -8.55 -19.10 -32.05
C ASN A 631 -7.71 -19.42 -30.80
N GLY A 632 -8.29 -19.37 -29.61
CA GLY A 632 -7.63 -19.49 -28.32
C GLY A 632 -7.71 -20.89 -27.75
N LYS A 633 -7.64 -20.98 -26.42
CA LYS A 633 -7.84 -22.23 -25.67
C LYS A 633 -8.73 -21.97 -24.47
N LEU A 634 -9.86 -22.67 -24.39
CA LEU A 634 -10.77 -22.60 -23.26
C LEU A 634 -10.77 -23.93 -22.52
N ILE A 635 -10.15 -23.97 -21.35
CA ILE A 635 -9.88 -25.21 -20.65
C ILE A 635 -10.65 -25.24 -19.33
N ALA A 636 -11.59 -26.18 -19.22
CA ALA A 636 -12.29 -26.44 -17.97
C ALA A 636 -11.37 -27.08 -16.92
N VAL A 637 -11.59 -26.73 -15.66
CA VAL A 637 -10.93 -27.31 -14.48
C VAL A 637 -11.95 -27.53 -13.35
N HIS A 638 -11.71 -28.53 -12.53
CA HIS A 638 -12.65 -28.98 -11.47
C HIS A 638 -12.11 -28.77 -10.05
N SER A 639 -10.88 -28.28 -9.90
CA SER A 639 -10.30 -27.93 -8.60
C SER A 639 -9.22 -26.86 -8.73
N LEU A 640 -8.89 -26.21 -7.60
CA LEU A 640 -7.77 -25.27 -7.52
C LEU A 640 -6.43 -25.92 -7.86
N GLU A 641 -6.22 -27.17 -7.43
CA GLU A 641 -4.99 -27.90 -7.72
C GLU A 641 -4.86 -28.21 -9.21
N GLU A 642 -5.95 -28.61 -9.87
CA GLU A 642 -5.97 -28.79 -11.32
C GLU A 642 -5.72 -27.47 -12.06
N MET A 643 -6.34 -26.37 -11.61
CA MET A 643 -6.13 -25.03 -12.18
C MET A 643 -4.66 -24.62 -12.09
N LYS A 644 -4.04 -24.78 -10.92
CA LYS A 644 -2.61 -24.53 -10.70
C LYS A 644 -1.75 -25.40 -11.61
N MET A 645 -1.96 -26.71 -11.61
CA MET A 645 -1.18 -27.66 -12.40
C MET A 645 -1.25 -27.38 -13.92
N LYS A 646 -2.44 -27.08 -14.46
CA LYS A 646 -2.60 -26.71 -15.86
C LYS A 646 -1.96 -25.36 -16.19
N ALA A 647 -2.08 -24.36 -15.31
CA ALA A 647 -1.41 -23.07 -15.49
C ALA A 647 0.12 -23.25 -15.58
N PHE A 648 0.69 -24.07 -14.69
CA PHE A 648 2.13 -24.34 -14.67
C PHE A 648 2.59 -25.11 -15.91
N THR A 649 1.79 -26.06 -16.39
CA THR A 649 2.04 -26.78 -17.65
C THR A 649 2.08 -25.82 -18.85
N ILE A 650 1.20 -24.81 -18.88
CA ILE A 650 1.21 -23.77 -19.92
C ILE A 650 2.49 -22.94 -19.85
N LEU A 651 2.86 -22.47 -18.66
CA LEU A 651 4.09 -21.70 -18.45
C LEU A 651 5.35 -22.51 -18.81
N GLU A 652 5.38 -23.80 -18.50
CA GLU A 652 6.50 -24.68 -18.85
C GLU A 652 6.67 -24.79 -20.36
N ARG A 653 5.57 -25.06 -21.09
CA ARG A 653 5.55 -25.12 -22.55
C ARG A 653 6.02 -23.81 -23.19
N ASN A 654 5.71 -22.68 -22.57
CA ASN A 654 6.10 -21.34 -23.02
C ASN A 654 7.48 -20.90 -22.52
N ALA A 655 8.22 -21.77 -21.81
CA ALA A 655 9.52 -21.47 -21.20
C ALA A 655 9.52 -20.27 -20.23
N ASN A 656 8.37 -19.99 -19.60
CA ASN A 656 8.16 -18.87 -18.68
C ASN A 656 8.14 -19.27 -17.19
N LEU A 657 8.32 -20.56 -16.87
CA LEU A 657 8.56 -20.97 -15.49
C LEU A 657 9.93 -20.48 -14.98
N PRO A 658 10.06 -20.15 -13.68
CA PRO A 658 11.36 -19.84 -13.07
C PRO A 658 12.34 -20.97 -13.29
N SER A 659 13.58 -20.66 -13.69
CA SER A 659 14.60 -21.68 -13.95
C SER A 659 15.05 -22.44 -12.69
N LEU A 660 14.76 -21.88 -11.52
CA LEU A 660 15.06 -22.47 -10.22
C LEU A 660 13.78 -22.92 -9.51
N GLU A 661 13.96 -23.77 -8.53
CA GLU A 661 12.94 -24.20 -7.59
C GLU A 661 13.45 -24.09 -6.16
N ILE A 662 12.55 -23.72 -5.25
CA ILE A 662 12.79 -23.69 -3.82
C ILE A 662 11.96 -24.81 -3.17
N ILE A 663 12.66 -25.65 -2.41
CA ILE A 663 12.08 -26.69 -1.57
C ILE A 663 12.24 -26.26 -0.11
N GLU A 664 11.14 -26.29 0.65
CA GLU A 664 11.11 -26.05 2.09
C GLU A 664 11.21 -27.40 2.82
N ASN A 665 12.39 -27.75 3.37
CA ASN A 665 12.73 -29.15 3.71
C ASN A 665 12.14 -29.70 5.01
N ASN A 666 11.78 -28.84 5.96
CA ASN A 666 11.48 -29.29 7.33
C ASN A 666 9.98 -29.21 7.64
N ARG A 667 9.13 -29.48 6.66
CA ARG A 667 7.67 -29.32 6.81
C ARG A 667 6.84 -30.21 5.90
N ASN A 668 5.59 -30.43 6.30
CA ASN A 668 4.62 -31.28 5.59
C ASN A 668 3.37 -30.51 5.11
N ASP A 669 3.33 -29.19 5.31
CA ASP A 669 2.19 -28.30 5.07
C ASP A 669 2.51 -27.19 4.02
N ALA A 670 1.54 -26.32 3.72
CA ALA A 670 1.59 -25.39 2.57
C ALA A 670 2.70 -24.33 2.63
N LYS A 671 3.47 -24.14 1.54
CA LYS A 671 4.64 -23.23 1.41
C LYS A 671 4.47 -21.87 2.09
N LYS A 672 5.54 -21.37 2.74
CA LYS A 672 5.56 -20.12 3.55
C LYS A 672 6.65 -19.15 3.08
N CYS A 673 7.51 -19.53 2.14
CA CYS A 673 8.52 -18.65 1.56
C CYS A 673 8.02 -18.05 0.24
N ILE A 674 7.74 -16.75 0.23
CA ILE A 674 7.45 -16.02 -1.00
C ILE A 674 8.77 -15.61 -1.63
N TRP A 675 8.96 -15.89 -2.92
CA TRP A 675 10.22 -15.60 -3.61
C TRP A 675 10.05 -15.11 -5.03
N ARG A 676 11.09 -14.43 -5.53
CA ARG A 676 11.20 -13.91 -6.90
C ARG A 676 12.59 -14.17 -7.47
N LEU A 677 12.66 -14.50 -8.76
CA LEU A 677 13.90 -14.81 -9.47
C LEU A 677 14.08 -13.92 -10.71
N ILE A 678 15.15 -13.14 -10.75
CA ILE A 678 15.56 -12.40 -11.96
C ILE A 678 16.94 -12.86 -12.43
N LYS A 679 17.34 -12.43 -13.62
CA LYS A 679 18.74 -12.44 -14.05
C LYS A 679 19.28 -11.01 -14.02
N ASN A 680 20.46 -10.82 -13.46
CA ASN A 680 21.15 -9.53 -13.53
C ASN A 680 21.74 -9.30 -14.94
N LYS A 681 22.42 -8.17 -15.14
CA LYS A 681 23.03 -7.79 -16.43
C LYS A 681 24.11 -8.79 -16.89
N GLU A 682 24.78 -9.43 -15.94
CA GLU A 682 25.81 -10.46 -16.17
C GLU A 682 25.21 -11.86 -16.44
N GLY A 683 23.88 -11.99 -16.37
CA GLY A 683 23.14 -13.23 -16.59
C GLY A 683 23.07 -14.17 -15.38
N ASN A 684 23.58 -13.77 -14.21
CA ASN A 684 23.52 -14.54 -12.97
C ASN A 684 22.11 -14.49 -12.39
N ALA A 685 21.65 -15.61 -11.83
CA ALA A 685 20.39 -15.65 -11.09
C ALA A 685 20.47 -14.83 -9.79
N ILE A 686 19.46 -13.98 -9.55
CA ILE A 686 19.25 -13.26 -8.29
C ILE A 686 17.92 -13.72 -7.69
N LEU A 687 17.94 -14.16 -6.43
CA LEU A 687 16.74 -14.53 -5.69
C LEU A 687 16.50 -13.57 -4.53
N SER A 688 15.25 -13.16 -4.38
CA SER A 688 14.72 -12.52 -3.18
C SER A 688 13.73 -13.49 -2.55
N ILE A 689 13.93 -13.86 -1.28
CA ILE A 689 13.11 -14.83 -0.55
C ILE A 689 12.71 -14.21 0.79
N ILE A 690 11.42 -14.27 1.12
CA ILE A 690 10.85 -13.78 2.37
C ILE A 690 10.12 -14.92 3.06
N ASN A 691 10.43 -15.18 4.33
CA ASN A 691 9.67 -16.11 5.15
C ASN A 691 8.49 -15.38 5.81
N VAL A 692 7.28 -15.67 5.35
CA VAL A 692 6.04 -15.17 5.97
C VAL A 692 5.44 -16.13 6.99
N GLY A 693 6.04 -17.31 7.15
CA GLY A 693 5.66 -18.32 8.12
C GLY A 693 6.11 -18.00 9.54
N LYS A 694 5.52 -18.71 10.50
CA LYS A 694 5.81 -18.60 11.94
C LYS A 694 7.06 -19.34 12.39
N GLU A 695 7.59 -20.19 11.52
CA GLU A 695 8.68 -21.10 11.86
C GLU A 695 9.92 -20.83 11.04
N ARG A 696 11.04 -21.34 11.57
CA ARG A 696 12.32 -21.36 10.89
C ARG A 696 12.30 -22.38 9.76
N ILE A 697 12.68 -21.99 8.54
CA ILE A 697 12.61 -22.85 7.35
C ILE A 697 14.00 -23.08 6.79
N GLN A 698 14.37 -24.35 6.57
CA GLN A 698 15.57 -24.72 5.82
C GLN A 698 15.23 -24.91 4.35
N LEU A 699 15.96 -24.23 3.48
CA LEU A 699 15.70 -24.22 2.04
C LEU A 699 16.66 -25.13 1.28
N THR A 700 16.20 -25.64 0.14
CA THR A 700 17.08 -26.17 -0.89
C THR A 700 16.72 -25.53 -2.22
N ILE A 701 17.74 -24.96 -2.88
CA ILE A 701 17.61 -24.23 -4.14
C ILE A 701 18.26 -25.08 -5.23
N LYS A 702 17.49 -25.46 -6.25
CA LYS A 702 17.98 -26.30 -7.36
C LYS A 702 17.54 -25.74 -8.70
N ASN A 703 18.30 -26.08 -9.74
CA ASN A 703 17.86 -25.87 -11.11
C ASN A 703 16.74 -26.86 -11.47
N ARG A 704 15.66 -26.39 -12.07
CA ARG A 704 14.53 -27.25 -12.49
C ARG A 704 14.92 -28.27 -13.56
N LYS A 705 15.85 -27.94 -14.46
CA LYS A 705 16.21 -28.77 -15.62
C LYS A 705 17.29 -29.79 -15.32
N ASN A 706 18.38 -29.40 -14.66
CA ASN A 706 19.56 -30.28 -14.52
C ASN A 706 19.84 -30.75 -13.08
N LYS A 707 18.94 -30.49 -12.11
CA LYS A 707 19.04 -30.87 -10.68
C LYS A 707 20.40 -30.58 -10.01
N SER A 708 21.28 -29.84 -10.68
CA SER A 708 22.61 -29.53 -10.20
C SER A 708 22.51 -28.50 -9.08
N GLN A 709 23.44 -28.61 -8.16
CA GLN A 709 23.57 -27.67 -7.07
C GLN A 709 24.13 -26.34 -7.59
N ILE A 710 23.67 -25.24 -7.03
CA ILE A 710 24.09 -23.88 -7.38
C ILE A 710 24.63 -23.21 -6.13
N ASN A 711 25.80 -22.60 -6.26
CA ASN A 711 26.41 -21.82 -5.20
C ASN A 711 25.88 -20.39 -5.25
N PHE A 712 25.59 -19.83 -4.08
CA PHE A 712 25.08 -18.47 -3.96
C PHE A 712 25.92 -17.67 -2.96
N LYS A 713 25.92 -16.35 -3.11
CA LYS A 713 26.38 -15.40 -2.09
C LYS A 713 25.21 -14.53 -1.61
N ASP A 714 25.21 -14.21 -0.33
CA ASP A 714 24.38 -13.16 0.26
C ASP A 714 24.87 -11.82 -0.27
N LYS A 715 24.04 -11.12 -1.04
CA LYS A 715 24.43 -9.83 -1.64
C LYS A 715 24.61 -8.74 -0.59
N ILE A 716 23.83 -8.77 0.49
CA ILE A 716 23.85 -7.76 1.55
C ILE A 716 25.17 -7.86 2.32
N LYS A 717 25.56 -9.08 2.72
CA LYS A 717 26.79 -9.35 3.50
C LYS A 717 28.03 -9.63 2.66
N GLY A 718 27.87 -9.96 1.38
CA GLY A 718 28.97 -10.27 0.47
C GLY A 718 29.71 -11.57 0.80
N ILE A 719 29.02 -12.55 1.39
CA ILE A 719 29.58 -13.84 1.80
C ILE A 719 28.87 -14.98 1.08
N GLN A 720 29.55 -16.11 0.87
CA GLN A 720 28.92 -17.33 0.39
C GLN A 720 27.88 -17.82 1.41
N ILE A 721 26.74 -18.30 0.93
CA ILE A 721 25.71 -18.89 1.81
C ILE A 721 25.92 -20.40 1.94
N SER A 722 25.35 -20.97 3.01
CA SER A 722 25.23 -22.43 3.14
C SER A 722 24.44 -23.02 1.98
N GLU A 723 24.78 -24.24 1.58
CA GLU A 723 24.06 -25.04 0.59
C GLU A 723 22.58 -25.24 0.93
N LYS A 724 22.26 -25.29 2.22
CA LYS A 724 20.90 -25.40 2.75
C LYS A 724 20.64 -24.21 3.68
N PRO A 725 20.45 -23.00 3.13
CA PRO A 725 20.31 -21.82 3.95
C PRO A 725 19.03 -21.90 4.77
N THR A 726 19.09 -21.36 5.98
CA THR A 726 17.94 -21.31 6.89
C THR A 726 17.45 -19.87 7.02
N ILE A 727 16.13 -19.68 7.00
CA ILE A 727 15.47 -18.38 7.11
C ILE A 727 14.53 -18.38 8.32
N GLU A 728 14.76 -17.46 9.26
CA GLU A 728 13.88 -17.25 10.41
C GLU A 728 12.54 -16.62 9.98
N PRO A 729 11.49 -16.65 10.83
CA PRO A 729 10.30 -15.83 10.63
C PRO A 729 10.66 -14.36 10.36
N TYR A 730 9.97 -13.73 9.42
CA TYR A 730 10.29 -12.38 8.90
C TYR A 730 11.65 -12.26 8.20
N GLY A 731 12.39 -13.35 8.05
CA GLY A 731 13.70 -13.33 7.40
C GLY A 731 13.59 -12.93 5.94
N VAL A 732 14.60 -12.18 5.48
CA VAL A 732 14.81 -11.82 4.08
C VAL A 732 16.17 -12.37 3.64
N LEU A 733 16.17 -13.17 2.58
CA LEU A 733 17.38 -13.67 1.94
C LEU A 733 17.46 -13.09 0.52
N PHE A 734 18.51 -12.33 0.24
CA PHE A 734 18.76 -11.73 -1.07
C PHE A 734 20.13 -12.17 -1.61
N ILE A 735 20.10 -13.05 -2.60
CA ILE A 735 21.25 -13.87 -2.99
C ILE A 735 21.50 -13.83 -4.49
N GLU A 736 22.77 -13.96 -4.86
CA GLU A 736 23.25 -13.99 -6.24
C GLU A 736 24.01 -15.28 -6.50
N GLU A 737 23.73 -15.91 -7.63
CA GLU A 737 24.45 -17.07 -8.14
C GLU A 737 25.94 -16.75 -8.34
N LEU A 738 26.78 -17.63 -7.83
CA LEU A 738 28.21 -17.64 -8.10
C LEU A 738 28.44 -18.49 -9.35
N LYS A 739 28.99 -17.89 -10.41
CA LYS A 739 29.54 -18.67 -11.51
C LYS A 739 30.76 -19.42 -10.98
N ASN A 740 30.77 -20.74 -11.21
CA ASN A 740 31.92 -21.59 -10.95
C ASN A 740 33.12 -21.17 -11.80
#